data_AF-A0A845LH86-F1
#
_entry.id   AF-A0A845LH86-F1
#
_cell.length_a   1.000
_cell.length_b   1.000
_cell.length_c   1.000
_cell.angle_alpha   90.00
_cell.angle_beta   90.00
_cell.angle_gamma   90.00
#
_symmetry.space_group_name_H-M   'P 1'
#
loop_
_entity.id
_entity.type
_entity.pdbx_description
1 polymer ?
#
loop_
_entity_poly.entity_id
_entity_poly.type
_entity_poly.pdbx_seq_one_letter_code
_entity_poly.pdbx_strand_id
1 'polypeptide(L)'
;MTEEAHVAIDCIKKFLKQSNMSKFLIVNINNVEDYMNIKSSLDIELSTIKLSNFCCEYDDMPDIEKFVKCCRETDKSSLVLGVSQYLKLKNKESFEMWTQVLLSSMNTLAKVIMIYFDCENKLKEILDRDVRFKNQNQIILVKGDRLENATLNLVNSQITNKKNGNVINGIKNYLDQCEEECIVKLPVSTRHYNYDYSEAGVNIRKISDSFQLLNLFKEIPGEITSDLGTEDNWKYLYENMHEYCLKDLLIREFGNMDNIDLLFYNWSKWDDNIKWLYFIALKLSEIKNKYLDYVVKKSLKNTDFIRNLYFSILDFSYEDDEFESLYNQRKNLIEVIGNDSCINEFCSIVNMKAEDRIYYLTNITSLERECIFSWLSELDYIDDNSRAIISKVYPELESYMMEYNIGIEPYNDYFKKYKLQKLNNKIYNGFIDVVYENAKRRDYNLFLKTRNEVFEKIDKRGSKIYFVDSLGVEYMGYIGKICTEMGLSIDVSFTTANLPTTTFSNKDFLEGFWDITNDIKDLDDIKHEGKGDYNYEFSKLPLHIHEELNIIKEIFRKIKAELSKPDVKKVIVVSDHGASRLVVLYGNKITYPTETNGTQGGRCCKYVEGMEVPLYATIENDQCILASYDRFKTPGAPRVETHGGATLEELIVPVIVVKNEKEIIRANLVEDVITVSYKIKAVLKIFVTKKFEKIKVKLNNNEYESTEFDGRYYTVPIYDIIKLGEYEGEVYANEQYIDKIKFNVIKPTSNEKDYGI
;
A
#
# COMPACT_ATOMS: atom_id res chain seq x y z
N MET A 1 37.38 47.78 23.90
CA MET A 1 36.98 49.19 23.65
C MET A 1 38.10 49.90 22.94
N THR A 2 37.82 50.56 21.82
CA THR A 2 38.81 51.30 21.04
C THR A 2 39.16 52.66 21.67
N GLU A 3 40.30 53.24 21.28
CA GLU A 3 40.69 54.60 21.68
C GLU A 3 39.65 55.64 21.22
N GLU A 4 39.06 55.45 20.04
CA GLU A 4 37.99 56.32 19.54
C GLU A 4 36.71 56.22 20.37
N ALA A 5 36.35 55.04 20.88
CA ALA A 5 35.21 54.90 21.80
C ALA A 5 35.45 55.60 23.14
N HIS A 6 36.67 55.57 23.68
CA HIS A 6 37.05 56.37 24.84
C HIS A 6 36.88 57.87 24.59
N VAL A 7 37.37 58.37 23.45
CA VAL A 7 37.21 59.78 23.04
C VAL A 7 35.73 60.14 22.89
N ALA A 8 34.90 59.23 22.34
CA ALA A 8 33.47 59.44 22.21
C ALA A 8 32.78 59.58 23.58
N ILE A 9 33.10 58.72 24.54
CA ILE A 9 32.57 58.82 25.92
C ILE A 9 32.96 60.16 26.56
N ASP A 10 34.20 60.62 26.39
CA ASP A 10 34.63 61.93 26.92
C ASP A 10 33.87 63.10 26.26
N CYS A 11 33.63 63.03 24.96
CA CYS A 11 32.81 63.99 24.24
C CYS A 11 31.35 64.00 24.72
N ILE A 12 30.77 62.82 24.98
CA ILE A 12 29.41 62.68 25.52
C ILE A 12 29.33 63.26 26.94
N LYS A 13 30.32 62.98 27.80
CA LYS A 13 30.39 63.57 29.16
C LYS A 13 30.53 65.09 29.14
N LYS A 14 31.27 65.65 28.17
CA LYS A 14 31.33 67.10 27.96
C LYS A 14 29.97 67.66 27.52
N PHE A 15 29.30 66.99 26.58
CA PHE A 15 27.97 67.38 26.11
C PHE A 15 26.92 67.40 27.23
N LEU A 16 26.94 66.40 28.12
CA LEU A 16 26.04 66.33 29.27
C LEU A 16 26.21 67.49 30.27
N LYS A 17 27.44 68.04 30.40
CA LYS A 17 27.75 69.15 31.32
C LYS A 17 27.49 70.55 30.73
N GLN A 18 27.38 70.68 29.41
CA GLN A 18 27.30 71.99 28.75
C GLN A 18 25.84 72.46 28.57
N SER A 19 25.50 73.57 29.22
CA SER A 19 24.17 74.21 29.17
C SER A 19 23.81 74.77 27.79
N ASN A 20 24.81 75.25 27.02
CA ASN A 20 24.61 75.98 25.77
C ASN A 20 24.60 75.09 24.52
N MET A 21 24.85 73.79 24.66
CA MET A 21 24.78 72.84 23.56
C MET A 21 23.35 72.38 23.31
N SER A 22 23.07 71.95 22.08
CA SER A 22 21.81 71.28 21.73
C SER A 22 21.48 70.17 22.74
N LYS A 23 20.19 69.85 22.87
CA LYS A 23 19.71 68.89 23.86
C LYS A 23 19.57 67.48 23.29
N PHE A 24 19.76 67.31 21.99
CA PHE A 24 19.78 66.02 21.29
C PHE A 24 21.14 65.76 20.65
N LEU A 25 21.69 64.57 20.90
CA LEU A 25 22.96 64.08 20.36
C LEU A 25 22.76 62.70 19.75
N ILE A 26 23.25 62.48 18.53
CA ILE A 26 23.39 61.15 17.92
C ILE A 26 24.84 60.71 18.01
N VAL A 27 25.07 59.49 18.47
CA VAL A 27 26.39 58.84 18.51
C VAL A 27 26.33 57.63 17.58
N ASN A 28 26.97 57.72 16.42
CA ASN A 28 27.06 56.61 15.48
C ASN A 28 28.28 55.75 15.79
N ILE A 29 28.06 54.44 15.87
CA ILE A 29 29.08 53.44 16.18
C ILE A 29 29.04 52.35 15.11
N ASN A 30 30.20 51.93 14.62
CA ASN A 30 30.31 51.00 13.49
C ASN A 30 30.66 49.55 13.87
N ASN A 31 30.98 49.28 15.14
CA ASN A 31 31.27 47.92 15.63
C ASN A 31 30.52 47.60 16.95
N VAL A 32 30.22 46.32 17.17
CA VAL A 32 29.39 45.88 18.30
C VAL A 32 30.09 46.08 19.64
N GLU A 33 31.40 45.86 19.70
CA GLU A 33 32.16 45.98 20.95
C GLU A 33 32.08 47.41 21.52
N ASP A 34 32.34 48.41 20.68
CA ASP A 34 32.24 49.81 21.08
C ASP A 34 30.79 50.23 21.33
N TYR A 35 29.82 49.67 20.60
CA TYR A 35 28.40 49.92 20.87
C TYR A 35 28.03 49.48 22.29
N MET A 36 28.43 48.26 22.67
CA MET A 36 28.13 47.70 23.98
C MET A 36 28.89 48.42 25.11
N ASN A 37 30.14 48.81 24.88
CA ASN A 37 30.94 49.57 25.85
C ASN A 37 30.34 50.97 26.11
N ILE A 38 29.99 51.69 25.04
CA ILE A 38 29.37 53.01 25.15
C ILE A 38 27.97 52.90 25.77
N LYS A 39 27.14 51.95 25.33
CA LYS A 39 25.83 51.68 25.94
C LYS A 39 25.98 51.44 27.45
N SER A 40 26.84 50.50 27.85
CA SER A 40 27.01 50.14 29.26
C SER A 40 27.52 51.31 30.12
N SER A 41 28.42 52.14 29.57
CA SER A 41 28.89 53.34 30.29
C SER A 41 27.79 54.39 30.49
N LEU A 42 26.87 54.53 29.54
CA LEU A 42 25.82 55.54 29.57
C LEU A 42 24.58 55.09 30.36
N ASP A 43 24.27 53.80 30.31
CA ASP A 43 23.13 53.18 31.00
C ASP A 43 23.26 53.26 32.53
N ILE A 44 24.49 53.41 33.05
CA ILE A 44 24.76 53.65 34.48
C ILE A 44 24.35 55.09 34.91
N GLU A 45 24.54 56.07 34.02
CA GLU A 45 24.40 57.50 34.35
C GLU A 45 23.06 58.10 33.88
N LEU A 46 22.35 57.45 32.94
CA LEU A 46 21.18 57.99 32.24
C LEU A 46 19.96 57.09 32.37
N SER A 47 18.76 57.67 32.24
CA SER A 47 17.53 56.87 32.10
C SER A 47 17.39 56.32 30.68
N THR A 48 16.93 55.08 30.52
CA THR A 48 16.84 54.45 29.19
C THR A 48 15.44 54.53 28.59
N ILE A 49 15.36 55.02 27.35
CA ILE A 49 14.15 55.07 26.52
C ILE A 49 14.36 54.10 25.35
N LYS A 50 13.63 52.98 25.41
CA LYS A 50 13.59 51.96 24.36
C LYS A 50 12.50 52.28 23.34
N LEU A 51 12.79 52.15 22.05
CA LEU A 51 11.81 52.31 20.98
C LEU A 51 10.78 51.18 20.99
N SER A 52 11.18 49.96 21.36
CA SER A 52 10.30 48.80 21.48
C SER A 52 9.09 49.03 22.41
N ASN A 53 9.22 49.91 23.42
CA ASN A 53 8.14 50.29 24.33
C ASN A 53 6.98 51.04 23.65
N PHE A 54 7.20 51.54 22.43
CA PHE A 54 6.21 52.28 21.64
C PHE A 54 5.49 51.42 20.60
N CYS A 55 5.71 50.10 20.63
CA CYS A 55 4.89 49.11 19.92
C CYS A 55 3.73 48.64 20.81
N CYS A 56 2.48 48.74 20.33
CA CYS A 56 1.30 48.35 21.12
C CYS A 56 1.27 46.83 21.35
N GLU A 57 1.38 46.03 20.29
CA GLU A 57 1.51 44.57 20.36
C GLU A 57 2.91 44.06 19.99
N TYR A 58 3.14 42.76 20.18
CA TYR A 58 4.43 42.08 19.93
C TYR A 58 4.93 42.18 18.48
N ASP A 59 4.05 42.41 17.52
CA ASP A 59 4.38 42.52 16.09
C ASP A 59 3.90 43.84 15.47
N ASP A 60 3.67 44.86 16.30
CA ASP A 60 3.37 46.20 15.82
C ASP A 60 4.66 46.95 15.48
N MET A 61 4.59 47.80 14.46
CA MET A 61 5.61 48.84 14.24
C MET A 61 5.48 49.91 15.34
N PRO A 62 6.60 50.51 15.81
CA PRO A 62 6.55 51.54 16.83
C PRO A 62 5.82 52.81 16.36
N ASP A 63 5.08 53.42 17.27
CA ASP A 63 4.49 54.75 17.10
C ASP A 63 5.59 55.83 17.26
N ILE A 64 6.20 56.22 16.13
CA ILE A 64 7.33 57.14 16.12
C ILE A 64 6.94 58.54 16.60
N GLU A 65 5.70 58.98 16.40
CA GLU A 65 5.25 60.28 16.87
C GLU A 65 5.17 60.32 18.40
N LYS A 66 4.57 59.30 19.02
CA LYS A 66 4.58 59.16 20.49
C LYS A 66 5.99 59.03 21.05
N PHE A 67 6.86 58.29 20.36
CA PHE A 67 8.27 58.15 20.74
C PHE A 67 9.01 59.50 20.71
N VAL A 68 8.87 60.27 19.62
CA VAL A 68 9.47 61.61 19.50
C VAL A 68 8.92 62.54 20.58
N LYS A 69 7.61 62.50 20.85
CA LYS A 69 6.97 63.28 21.92
C LYS A 69 7.57 62.94 23.29
N CYS A 70 7.73 61.65 23.60
CA CYS A 70 8.35 61.21 24.86
C CYS A 70 9.80 61.74 24.99
N CYS A 71 10.59 61.67 23.92
CA CYS A 71 11.95 62.22 23.92
C CYS A 71 11.99 63.75 24.13
N ARG A 72 10.97 64.49 23.66
CA ARG A 72 10.86 65.95 23.85
C ARG A 72 10.45 66.34 25.26
N GLU A 73 9.58 65.54 25.87
CA GLU A 73 8.96 65.85 27.16
C GLU A 73 9.69 65.23 28.36
N THR A 74 10.70 64.38 28.13
CA THR A 74 11.48 63.79 29.23
C THR A 74 12.18 64.87 30.07
N ASP A 75 12.07 64.72 31.40
CA ASP A 75 12.69 65.56 32.42
C ASP A 75 14.03 65.00 32.92
N LYS A 76 14.37 63.76 32.55
CA LYS A 76 15.64 63.09 32.89
C LYS A 76 16.53 62.94 31.68
N SER A 77 17.82 63.18 31.86
CA SER A 77 18.78 62.95 30.77
C SER A 77 18.79 61.47 30.42
N SER A 78 18.55 61.17 29.15
CA SER A 78 18.15 59.83 28.72
C SER A 78 19.00 59.27 27.59
N LEU A 79 19.27 57.97 27.66
CA LEU A 79 19.82 57.14 26.60
C LEU A 79 18.69 56.56 25.76
N VAL A 80 18.77 56.71 24.46
CA VAL A 80 17.76 56.25 23.50
C VAL A 80 18.34 55.13 22.65
N LEU A 81 17.62 54.00 22.60
CA LEU A 81 18.02 52.77 21.91
C LEU A 81 16.99 52.35 20.84
N GLY A 82 17.41 51.51 19.88
CA GLY A 82 16.53 50.87 18.88
C GLY A 82 16.16 51.71 17.65
N VAL A 83 16.38 53.04 17.70
CA VAL A 83 16.01 53.97 16.61
C VAL A 83 16.66 53.61 15.29
N SER A 84 17.98 53.42 15.28
CA SER A 84 18.70 53.13 14.05
C SER A 84 18.32 51.78 13.44
N GLN A 85 18.06 50.77 14.27
CA GLN A 85 17.66 49.44 13.84
C GLN A 85 16.28 49.47 13.18
N TYR A 86 15.33 50.25 13.73
CA TYR A 86 14.03 50.46 13.09
C TYR A 86 14.12 51.27 11.80
N LEU A 87 14.80 52.43 11.82
CA LEU A 87 14.86 53.31 10.65
C LEU A 87 15.62 52.67 9.48
N LYS A 88 16.56 51.75 9.74
CA LYS A 88 17.19 50.95 8.69
C LYS A 88 16.22 49.99 7.97
N LEU A 89 15.07 49.66 8.55
CA LEU A 89 14.01 48.90 7.87
C LEU A 89 13.12 49.80 6.98
N LYS A 90 13.31 51.12 7.01
CA LYS A 90 12.55 52.08 6.22
C LYS A 90 13.33 52.55 5.00
N ASN A 91 12.60 53.16 4.07
CA ASN A 91 13.18 53.80 2.89
C ASN A 91 14.09 54.98 3.29
N LYS A 92 14.90 55.44 2.33
CA LYS A 92 15.90 56.48 2.59
C LYS A 92 15.27 57.78 3.09
N GLU A 93 14.16 58.19 2.48
CA GLU A 93 13.45 59.42 2.84
C GLU A 93 12.94 59.40 4.28
N SER A 94 12.34 58.29 4.72
CA SER A 94 11.85 58.13 6.09
C SER A 94 12.99 58.13 7.10
N PHE A 95 14.11 57.48 6.77
CA PHE A 95 15.32 57.51 7.62
C PHE A 95 15.79 58.95 7.82
N GLU A 96 15.96 59.70 6.73
CA GLU A 96 16.43 61.09 6.77
C GLU A 96 15.44 62.00 7.52
N MET A 97 14.16 61.93 7.18
CA MET A 97 13.10 62.74 7.79
C MET A 97 13.04 62.54 9.30
N TRP A 98 12.96 61.29 9.78
CA TRP A 98 12.85 61.02 11.22
C TRP A 98 14.13 61.35 11.97
N THR A 99 15.30 61.15 11.36
CA THR A 99 16.58 61.57 11.94
C THR A 99 16.63 63.09 12.11
N GLN A 100 16.20 63.86 11.11
CA GLN A 100 16.13 65.32 11.17
C GLN A 100 15.09 65.82 12.19
N VAL A 101 13.92 65.17 12.27
CA VAL A 101 12.89 65.48 13.27
C VAL A 101 13.43 65.29 14.69
N LEU A 102 14.17 64.21 14.94
CA LEU A 102 14.81 63.95 16.25
C LEU A 102 15.89 64.98 16.57
N LEU A 103 16.77 65.32 15.62
CA LEU A 103 17.84 66.31 15.82
C LEU A 103 17.33 67.75 15.99
N SER A 104 16.23 68.10 15.31
CA SER A 104 15.60 69.43 15.36
C SER A 104 14.61 69.57 16.52
N SER A 105 14.39 68.52 17.30
CA SER A 105 13.48 68.54 18.44
C SER A 105 14.01 69.44 19.55
N MET A 106 13.11 70.17 20.21
CA MET A 106 13.45 70.99 21.37
C MET A 106 13.06 70.25 22.66
N ASN A 107 14.03 70.08 23.56
CA ASN A 107 13.81 69.71 24.96
C ASN A 107 14.57 70.74 25.81
N THR A 108 13.88 71.44 26.70
CA THR A 108 14.49 72.50 27.52
C THR A 108 15.03 71.97 28.85
N LEU A 109 14.56 70.80 29.31
CA LEU A 109 14.79 70.25 30.64
C LEU A 109 15.98 69.29 30.68
N ALA A 110 16.07 68.35 29.73
CA ALA A 110 17.01 67.23 29.78
C ALA A 110 17.84 67.06 28.50
N LYS A 111 18.92 66.27 28.59
CA LYS A 111 19.76 65.88 27.44
C LYS A 111 19.35 64.48 26.96
N VAL A 112 19.23 64.28 25.65
CA VAL A 112 18.86 63.01 25.02
C VAL A 112 20.00 62.55 24.11
N ILE A 113 20.51 61.35 24.36
CA ILE A 113 21.60 60.74 23.60
C ILE A 113 21.06 59.51 22.88
N MET A 114 21.14 59.49 21.55
CA MET A 114 20.68 58.41 20.69
C MET A 114 21.88 57.64 20.16
N ILE A 115 21.94 56.34 20.39
CA ILE A 115 22.99 55.51 19.77
C ILE A 115 22.49 54.97 18.44
N TYR A 116 23.24 55.28 17.37
CA TYR A 116 23.03 54.75 16.03
C TYR A 116 24.09 53.69 15.74
N PHE A 117 23.68 52.59 15.11
CA PHE A 117 24.59 51.52 14.73
C PHE A 117 24.74 51.41 13.21
N ASP A 118 25.97 51.55 12.72
CA ASP A 118 26.37 51.42 11.32
C ASP A 118 25.52 52.27 10.35
N CYS A 119 25.38 53.56 10.68
CA CYS A 119 24.63 54.56 9.90
C CYS A 119 25.53 55.68 9.36
N GLU A 120 26.85 55.55 9.44
CA GLU A 120 27.81 56.63 9.18
C GLU A 120 27.60 57.28 7.79
N ASN A 121 27.41 56.49 6.74
CA ASN A 121 27.21 57.01 5.39
C ASN A 121 25.94 57.86 5.30
N LYS A 122 24.81 57.35 5.81
CA LYS A 122 23.53 58.08 5.80
C LYS A 122 23.60 59.36 6.65
N LEU A 123 24.29 59.31 7.78
CA LEU A 123 24.47 60.47 8.66
C LEU A 123 25.41 61.52 8.06
N LYS A 124 26.45 61.13 7.33
CA LYS A 124 27.31 62.06 6.57
C LYS A 124 26.52 62.83 5.52
N GLU A 125 25.64 62.14 4.77
CA GLU A 125 24.77 62.82 3.80
C GLU A 125 23.86 63.88 4.45
N ILE A 126 23.34 63.60 5.66
CA ILE A 126 22.55 64.58 6.43
C ILE A 126 23.42 65.76 6.87
N LEU A 127 24.65 65.52 7.34
CA LEU A 127 25.58 66.56 7.75
C LEU A 127 26.03 67.46 6.59
N ASP A 128 26.19 66.90 5.40
CA ASP A 128 26.59 67.64 4.20
C ASP A 128 25.45 68.52 3.67
N ARG A 129 24.19 68.08 3.82
CA ARG A 129 23.01 68.86 3.43
C ARG A 129 22.64 69.95 4.44
N ASP A 130 22.83 69.71 5.74
CA ASP A 130 22.46 70.64 6.80
C ASP A 130 23.62 70.92 7.77
N VAL A 131 24.36 71.99 7.46
CA VAL A 131 25.53 72.45 8.21
C VAL A 131 25.18 72.83 9.67
N ARG A 132 23.91 73.07 9.99
CA ARG A 132 23.48 73.42 11.37
C ARG A 132 23.82 72.29 12.34
N PHE A 133 23.58 71.03 11.96
CA PHE A 133 23.88 69.86 12.80
C PHE A 133 25.38 69.70 13.04
N LYS A 134 26.21 70.07 12.05
CA LYS A 134 27.67 70.10 12.14
C LYS A 134 28.16 71.21 13.08
N ASN A 135 27.62 72.42 12.95
CA ASN A 135 27.99 73.56 13.79
C ASN A 135 27.56 73.39 15.25
N GLN A 136 26.49 72.63 15.52
CA GLN A 136 26.00 72.33 16.86
C GLN A 136 26.60 71.05 17.47
N ASN A 137 27.52 70.38 16.76
CA ASN A 137 28.13 69.10 17.12
C ASN A 137 27.10 68.04 17.60
N GLN A 138 25.96 67.93 16.90
CA GLN A 138 24.86 67.04 17.30
C GLN A 138 25.03 65.59 16.81
N ILE A 139 26.06 65.30 16.03
CA ILE A 139 26.36 63.96 15.54
C ILE A 139 27.84 63.66 15.81
N ILE A 140 28.11 62.59 16.56
CA ILE A 140 29.45 62.04 16.78
C ILE A 140 29.56 60.78 15.93
N LEU A 141 30.59 60.71 15.09
CA LEU A 141 30.92 59.51 14.31
C LEU A 141 32.14 58.84 14.96
N VAL A 142 31.93 57.71 15.62
CA VAL A 142 33.01 56.88 16.18
C VAL A 142 33.56 56.01 15.06
N LYS A 143 34.84 56.16 14.70
CA LYS A 143 35.44 55.29 13.69
C LYS A 143 35.72 53.93 14.29
N GLY A 144 35.61 52.92 13.45
CA GLY A 144 35.92 51.54 13.76
C GLY A 144 35.70 50.68 12.53
N ASP A 145 36.25 49.47 12.55
CA ASP A 145 36.05 48.50 11.48
C ASP A 145 34.57 48.14 11.38
N ARG A 146 34.00 48.30 10.18
CA ARG A 146 32.60 47.93 9.93
C ARG A 146 32.51 46.41 9.92
N LEU A 147 31.55 45.87 10.67
CA LEU A 147 31.13 44.48 10.49
C LEU A 147 30.54 44.29 9.08
N GLU A 148 30.71 43.09 8.51
CA GLU A 148 29.98 42.72 7.31
C GLU A 148 28.46 42.85 7.55
N ASN A 149 27.75 43.38 6.55
CA ASN A 149 26.31 43.62 6.62
C ASN A 149 25.56 42.35 7.04
N ALA A 150 25.07 42.31 8.28
CA ALA A 150 24.24 41.22 8.76
C ALA A 150 22.94 41.16 7.93
N THR A 151 22.60 39.97 7.42
CA THR A 151 21.32 39.72 6.74
C THR A 151 20.22 39.47 7.76
N LEU A 152 19.15 40.26 7.70
CA LEU A 152 17.93 40.02 8.46
C LEU A 152 17.05 39.01 7.72
N ASN A 153 16.83 37.84 8.33
CA ASN A 153 15.92 36.83 7.81
C ASN A 153 14.50 37.13 8.30
N LEU A 154 13.60 37.53 7.41
CA LEU A 154 12.18 37.70 7.71
C LEU A 154 11.41 36.44 7.33
N VAL A 155 10.64 35.92 8.27
CA VAL A 155 9.82 34.72 8.10
C VAL A 155 8.35 35.14 8.05
N ASN A 156 7.58 34.57 7.12
CA ASN A 156 6.14 34.77 7.11
C ASN A 156 5.52 34.19 8.39
N SER A 157 4.73 34.99 9.11
CA SER A 157 4.10 34.60 10.38
C SER A 157 3.14 33.41 10.28
N GLN A 158 2.75 33.00 9.07
CA GLN A 158 1.89 31.83 8.85
C GLN A 158 2.64 30.50 8.95
N ILE A 159 3.97 30.51 8.77
CA ILE A 159 4.81 29.29 8.71
C ILE A 159 5.20 28.84 10.12
N THR A 160 5.39 29.78 11.04
CA THR A 160 5.96 29.51 12.37
C THR A 160 4.90 29.50 13.46
N ASN A 161 4.99 28.51 14.35
CA ASN A 161 4.21 28.50 15.59
C ASN A 161 4.96 29.27 16.69
N LYS A 162 4.23 30.08 17.48
CA LYS A 162 4.75 31.01 18.51
C LYS A 162 5.65 30.40 19.60
N LYS A 163 5.79 29.07 19.66
CA LYS A 163 6.50 28.34 20.73
C LYS A 163 7.95 27.98 20.41
N ASN A 164 8.44 28.25 19.19
CA ASN A 164 9.78 27.82 18.81
C ASN A 164 10.83 28.88 19.17
N GLY A 165 11.73 28.58 20.11
CA GLY A 165 12.70 29.53 20.69
C GLY A 165 13.78 30.05 19.72
N ASN A 166 13.88 29.46 18.53
CA ASN A 166 14.87 29.81 17.52
C ASN A 166 14.39 30.91 16.54
N VAL A 167 13.17 31.43 16.71
CA VAL A 167 12.61 32.50 15.87
C VAL A 167 12.01 33.59 16.76
N ILE A 168 12.30 34.84 16.44
CA ILE A 168 11.75 35.99 17.17
C ILE A 168 10.35 36.27 16.63
N ASN A 169 9.38 36.34 17.54
CA ASN A 169 8.00 36.63 17.18
C ASN A 169 7.75 38.14 17.24
N GLY A 170 7.73 38.77 16.07
CA GLY A 170 7.26 40.12 15.83
C GLY A 170 8.30 41.24 15.96
N ILE A 171 8.01 42.37 15.32
CA ILE A 171 8.91 43.54 15.24
C ILE A 171 9.26 44.12 16.61
N LYS A 172 8.33 44.16 17.57
CA LYS A 172 8.60 44.67 18.92
C LYS A 172 9.71 43.90 19.60
N ASN A 173 9.64 42.57 19.55
CA ASN A 173 10.61 41.68 20.18
C ASN A 173 11.95 41.72 19.46
N TYR A 174 11.95 41.88 18.13
CA TYR A 174 13.18 42.13 17.36
C TYR A 174 13.87 43.43 17.82
N LEU A 175 13.10 44.51 18.00
CA LEU A 175 13.64 45.78 18.47
C LEU A 175 14.14 45.69 19.92
N ASP A 176 13.41 45.04 20.81
CA ASP A 176 13.82 44.85 22.22
C ASP A 176 15.14 44.06 22.32
N GLN A 177 15.30 43.00 21.51
CA GLN A 177 16.58 42.29 21.45
C GLN A 177 17.71 43.12 20.81
N CYS A 178 17.43 43.91 19.77
CA CYS A 178 18.42 44.83 19.20
C CYS A 178 18.89 45.88 20.22
N GLU A 179 17.98 46.35 21.08
CA GLU A 179 18.30 47.29 22.16
C GLU A 179 19.20 46.66 23.22
N GLU A 180 19.15 45.34 23.39
CA GLU A 180 20.05 44.60 24.28
C GLU A 180 21.39 44.22 23.64
N GLU A 181 21.37 43.59 22.47
CA GLU A 181 22.51 42.90 21.85
C GLU A 181 23.14 43.65 20.66
N CYS A 182 22.62 44.83 20.30
CA CYS A 182 22.99 45.62 19.12
C CYS A 182 22.58 45.00 17.76
N ILE A 183 22.98 43.74 17.52
CA ILE A 183 22.69 42.96 16.32
C ILE A 183 22.01 41.65 16.70
N VAL A 184 20.89 41.38 16.05
CA VAL A 184 20.13 40.14 16.22
C VAL A 184 20.37 39.24 15.01
N LYS A 185 20.79 37.99 15.26
CA LYS A 185 21.05 36.98 14.21
C LYS A 185 19.89 36.04 13.95
N LEU A 186 18.96 35.92 14.89
CA LEU A 186 17.82 35.01 14.75
C LEU A 186 16.83 35.53 13.69
N PRO A 187 16.18 34.63 12.93
CA PRO A 187 15.10 35.01 12.04
C PRO A 187 13.92 35.65 12.79
N VAL A 188 13.22 36.57 12.13
CA VAL A 188 12.08 37.31 12.68
C VAL A 188 10.80 36.92 11.95
N SER A 189 9.87 36.29 12.67
CA SER A 189 8.52 36.01 12.21
C SER A 189 7.65 37.26 12.36
N THR A 190 7.08 37.75 11.27
CA THR A 190 6.28 38.99 11.30
C THR A 190 5.18 39.01 10.23
N ARG A 191 4.04 39.62 10.57
CA ARG A 191 2.95 39.96 9.64
C ARG A 191 3.36 41.07 8.66
N HIS A 192 4.44 41.79 8.96
CA HIS A 192 5.04 42.80 8.10
C HIS A 192 5.98 42.21 7.03
N TYR A 193 5.94 40.89 6.82
CA TYR A 193 6.75 40.17 5.81
C TYR A 193 6.55 40.72 4.39
N ASN A 194 5.33 41.08 4.01
CA ASN A 194 4.98 41.56 2.67
C ASN A 194 5.26 43.07 2.44
N TYR A 195 5.84 43.78 3.42
CA TYR A 195 6.23 45.17 3.20
C TYR A 195 7.34 45.28 2.13
N ASP A 196 7.40 46.44 1.49
CA ASP A 196 8.48 46.78 0.58
C ASP A 196 9.71 47.20 1.38
N TYR A 197 10.78 46.43 1.21
CA TYR A 197 12.08 46.64 1.85
C TYR A 197 13.19 46.86 0.81
N SER A 198 12.84 47.14 -0.45
CA SER A 198 13.81 47.38 -1.54
C SER A 198 14.80 48.50 -1.24
N GLU A 199 14.38 49.51 -0.47
CA GLU A 199 15.21 50.63 -0.02
C GLU A 199 15.71 50.51 1.44
N ALA A 200 15.58 49.34 2.06
CA ALA A 200 16.07 49.14 3.42
C ALA A 200 17.60 49.33 3.49
N GLY A 201 18.07 49.93 4.59
CA GLY A 201 19.49 50.08 4.89
C GLY A 201 20.17 48.81 5.41
N VAL A 202 19.49 47.67 5.39
CA VAL A 202 19.99 46.35 5.79
C VAL A 202 19.62 45.33 4.72
N ASN A 203 20.44 44.29 4.55
CA ASN A 203 20.11 43.20 3.64
C ASN A 203 18.98 42.37 4.25
N ILE A 204 17.87 42.20 3.53
CA ILE A 204 16.71 41.44 4.00
C ILE A 204 16.50 40.23 3.11
N ARG A 205 16.56 39.03 3.71
CA ARG A 205 16.19 37.78 3.06
C ARG A 205 14.80 37.37 3.55
N LYS A 206 13.88 37.17 2.61
CA LYS A 206 12.53 36.71 2.89
C LYS A 206 12.47 35.17 2.81
N ILE A 207 11.93 34.53 3.84
CA ILE A 207 11.75 33.08 3.98
C ILE A 207 10.26 32.75 3.86
N SER A 208 9.91 32.02 2.81
CA SER A 208 8.53 31.82 2.36
C SER A 208 7.92 30.46 2.71
N ASP A 209 8.72 29.49 3.14
CA ASP A 209 8.27 28.13 3.42
C ASP A 209 9.09 27.48 4.56
N SER A 210 8.54 26.40 5.14
CA SER A 210 9.15 25.68 6.27
C SER A 210 10.46 24.97 5.89
N PHE A 211 10.63 24.57 4.62
CA PHE A 211 11.86 23.91 4.16
C PHE A 211 13.05 24.87 4.14
N GLN A 212 12.86 26.10 3.65
CA GLN A 212 13.87 27.16 3.74
C GLN A 212 14.20 27.49 5.20
N LEU A 213 13.19 27.52 6.07
CA LEU A 213 13.38 27.78 7.50
C LEU A 213 14.22 26.69 8.18
N LEU A 214 13.95 25.41 7.87
CA LEU A 214 14.75 24.27 8.31
C LEU A 214 16.23 24.42 7.95
N ASN A 215 16.51 24.76 6.68
CA ASN A 215 17.87 24.95 6.15
C ASN A 215 18.64 26.11 6.80
N LEU A 216 17.97 27.05 7.48
CA LEU A 216 18.67 28.10 8.23
C LEU A 216 19.29 27.59 9.53
N PHE A 217 18.73 26.53 10.12
CA PHE A 217 19.14 26.05 11.45
C PHE A 217 19.81 24.68 11.42
N LYS A 218 19.59 23.89 10.36
CA LYS A 218 20.00 22.49 10.27
C LYS A 218 20.57 22.21 8.90
N GLU A 219 21.59 21.36 8.85
CA GLU A 219 22.09 20.81 7.59
C GLU A 219 21.12 19.73 7.11
N ILE A 220 20.45 20.00 5.99
CA ILE A 220 19.64 19.02 5.27
C ILE A 220 20.50 18.44 4.14
N PRO A 221 20.59 17.10 4.00
CA PRO A 221 21.33 16.47 2.90
C PRO A 221 20.83 16.95 1.54
N GLY A 222 21.74 17.11 0.57
CA GLY A 222 21.42 17.68 -0.75
C GLY A 222 20.45 16.81 -1.57
N GLU A 223 20.33 15.53 -1.25
CA GLU A 223 19.35 14.60 -1.82
C GLU A 223 17.92 14.95 -1.44
N ILE A 224 17.72 15.71 -0.35
CA ILE A 224 16.42 16.11 0.16
C ILE A 224 16.07 17.51 -0.35
N THR A 225 15.18 17.56 -1.34
CA THR A 225 14.68 18.82 -1.93
C THR A 225 13.31 19.19 -1.37
N SER A 226 12.91 20.46 -1.51
CA SER A 226 11.60 20.95 -1.07
C SER A 226 10.42 20.23 -1.71
N ASP A 227 10.58 19.72 -2.94
CA ASP A 227 9.53 19.02 -3.68
C ASP A 227 9.17 17.65 -3.08
N LEU A 228 10.04 17.08 -2.23
CA LEU A 228 9.82 15.80 -1.58
C LEU A 228 8.81 15.85 -0.43
N GLY A 229 8.23 17.01 -0.10
CA GLY A 229 7.24 17.18 0.96
C GLY A 229 6.32 18.37 0.73
N THR A 230 5.15 18.36 1.37
CA THR A 230 4.29 19.55 1.44
C THR A 230 4.79 20.53 2.50
N GLU A 231 4.26 21.75 2.50
CA GLU A 231 4.50 22.72 3.57
C GLU A 231 4.17 22.14 4.96
N ASP A 232 3.06 21.40 5.09
CA ASP A 232 2.68 20.74 6.35
C ASP A 232 3.70 19.68 6.77
N ASN A 233 4.25 18.92 5.82
CA ASN A 233 5.29 17.93 6.10
C ASN A 233 6.58 18.60 6.60
N TRP A 234 7.03 19.66 5.94
CA TRP A 234 8.24 20.38 6.35
C TRP A 234 8.05 21.10 7.68
N LYS A 235 6.85 21.65 7.93
CA LYS A 235 6.49 22.21 9.23
C LYS A 235 6.52 21.16 10.32
N TYR A 236 5.93 19.98 10.07
CA TYR A 236 6.00 18.84 10.99
C TYR A 236 7.45 18.47 11.32
N LEU A 237 8.32 18.38 10.30
CA LEU A 237 9.73 18.08 10.51
C LEU A 237 10.43 19.15 11.36
N TYR A 238 10.21 20.44 11.05
CA TYR A 238 10.75 21.56 11.81
C TYR A 238 10.35 21.54 13.28
N GLU A 239 9.09 21.23 13.56
CA GLU A 239 8.57 21.18 14.94
C GLU A 239 9.11 19.99 15.73
N ASN A 240 9.46 18.88 15.07
CA ASN A 240 9.96 17.68 15.72
C ASN A 240 11.50 17.57 15.76
N MET A 241 12.22 18.32 14.93
CA MET A 241 13.68 18.25 14.84
C MET A 241 14.41 18.92 16.02
N HIS A 242 13.77 19.74 16.86
CA HIS A 242 14.32 20.38 18.07
C HIS A 242 15.88 20.45 18.13
N GLU A 243 16.51 19.74 19.07
CA GLU A 243 17.97 19.63 19.18
C GLU A 243 18.58 18.56 18.28
N TYR A 244 17.77 17.64 17.76
CA TYR A 244 18.21 16.53 16.92
C TYR A 244 18.65 16.99 15.53
N CYS A 245 19.62 16.29 14.92
CA CYS A 245 19.79 16.35 13.48
C CYS A 245 18.79 15.42 12.79
N LEU A 246 18.63 15.55 11.46
CA LEU A 246 17.65 14.74 10.71
C LEU A 246 17.91 13.24 10.92
N LYS A 247 19.18 12.83 10.89
CA LYS A 247 19.58 11.43 11.08
C LYS A 247 19.18 10.91 12.47
N ASP A 248 19.37 11.69 13.53
CA ASP A 248 19.00 11.28 14.89
C ASP A 248 17.48 11.15 15.04
N LEU A 249 16.72 12.04 14.43
CA LEU A 249 15.26 11.94 14.40
C LEU A 249 14.82 10.65 13.70
N LEU A 250 15.38 10.36 12.52
CA LEU A 250 15.05 9.15 11.78
C LEU A 250 15.41 7.88 12.55
N ILE A 251 16.58 7.85 13.22
CA ILE A 251 16.98 6.74 14.09
C ILE A 251 16.04 6.60 15.29
N ARG A 252 15.55 7.71 15.85
CA ARG A 252 14.59 7.67 16.95
C ARG A 252 13.24 7.08 16.52
N GLU A 253 12.74 7.48 15.35
CA GLU A 253 11.43 7.03 14.85
C GLU A 253 11.46 5.60 14.29
N PHE A 254 12.54 5.23 13.58
CA PHE A 254 12.62 3.97 12.83
C PHE A 254 13.68 2.99 13.35
N GLY A 255 14.58 3.41 14.23
CA GLY A 255 15.64 2.56 14.75
C GLY A 255 16.81 2.40 13.78
N ASN A 256 17.12 1.17 13.39
CA ASN A 256 18.25 0.89 12.50
C ASN A 256 17.88 1.15 11.03
N MET A 257 18.61 2.09 10.40
CA MET A 257 18.41 2.49 9.01
C MET A 257 18.93 1.47 7.98
N ASP A 258 19.80 0.52 8.35
CA ASP A 258 20.40 -0.46 7.42
C ASP A 258 19.40 -1.49 6.87
N ASN A 259 18.22 -1.60 7.49
CA ASN A 259 17.12 -2.47 7.05
C ASN A 259 15.80 -1.69 7.03
N ILE A 260 15.86 -0.42 6.63
CA ILE A 260 14.72 0.48 6.61
C ILE A 260 13.57 -0.11 5.79
N ASP A 261 13.86 -0.83 4.70
CA ASP A 261 12.90 -1.46 3.81
C ASP A 261 12.05 -2.55 4.47
N LEU A 262 12.56 -3.22 5.51
CA LEU A 262 11.77 -4.17 6.31
C LEU A 262 10.68 -3.48 7.14
N LEU A 263 10.84 -2.20 7.45
CA LEU A 263 9.82 -1.44 8.19
C LEU A 263 8.62 -1.07 7.30
N PHE A 264 8.72 -1.26 5.98
CA PHE A 264 7.61 -1.04 5.06
C PHE A 264 6.35 -1.81 5.48
N TYR A 265 6.50 -3.01 6.08
CA TYR A 265 5.37 -3.80 6.58
C TYR A 265 4.57 -3.15 7.72
N ASN A 266 5.05 -2.04 8.29
CA ASN A 266 4.30 -1.21 9.26
C ASN A 266 3.54 -0.05 8.60
N TRP A 267 3.59 0.10 7.28
CA TRP A 267 2.98 1.21 6.54
C TRP A 267 1.52 1.50 6.93
N SER A 268 0.70 0.46 7.03
CA SER A 268 -0.73 0.57 7.36
C SER A 268 -1.00 1.08 8.79
N LYS A 269 -0.01 1.04 9.68
CA LYS A 269 -0.11 1.51 11.08
C LYS A 269 0.26 2.99 11.23
N TRP A 270 0.88 3.58 10.21
CA TRP A 270 1.42 4.93 10.26
C TRP A 270 0.42 5.97 9.75
N ASP A 271 0.42 7.14 10.37
CA ASP A 271 -0.24 8.32 9.81
C ASP A 271 0.54 8.89 8.62
N ASP A 272 -0.03 9.89 7.95
CA ASP A 272 0.54 10.45 6.72
C ASP A 272 1.87 11.18 6.95
N ASN A 273 2.10 11.76 8.13
CA ASN A 273 3.37 12.42 8.46
C ASN A 273 4.48 11.38 8.67
N ILE A 274 4.19 10.29 9.37
CA ILE A 274 5.15 9.21 9.57
C ILE A 274 5.45 8.48 8.26
N LYS A 275 4.44 8.24 7.40
CA LYS A 275 4.65 7.69 6.05
C LYS A 275 5.55 8.57 5.20
N TRP A 276 5.33 9.89 5.23
CA TRP A 276 6.19 10.84 4.55
C TRP A 276 7.62 10.85 5.13
N LEU A 277 7.76 10.88 6.46
CA LEU A 277 9.07 10.84 7.10
C LEU A 277 9.82 9.53 6.79
N TYR A 278 9.10 8.41 6.66
CA TYR A 278 9.63 7.14 6.20
C TYR A 278 10.09 7.21 4.74
N PHE A 279 9.38 7.91 3.86
CA PHE A 279 9.86 8.18 2.50
C PHE A 279 11.16 9.00 2.48
N ILE A 280 11.30 10.00 3.37
CA ILE A 280 12.57 10.72 3.57
C ILE A 280 13.67 9.77 4.10
N ALA A 281 13.33 8.87 5.02
CA ALA A 281 14.25 7.85 5.53
C ALA A 281 14.78 6.95 4.41
N LEU A 282 13.90 6.50 3.52
CA LEU A 282 14.24 5.69 2.35
C LEU A 282 15.19 6.44 1.41
N LYS A 283 14.98 7.74 1.17
CA LYS A 283 15.86 8.58 0.34
C LYS A 283 17.31 8.66 0.84
N LEU A 284 17.51 8.48 2.14
CA LEU A 284 18.81 8.62 2.80
C LEU A 284 19.47 7.28 3.16
N SER A 285 18.85 6.16 2.79
CA SER A 285 19.28 4.82 3.19
C SER A 285 19.64 3.96 2.00
N GLU A 286 20.43 2.92 2.24
CA GLU A 286 20.64 1.85 1.27
C GLU A 286 19.45 0.87 1.35
N ILE A 287 18.77 0.67 0.23
CA ILE A 287 17.56 -0.15 0.15
C ILE A 287 17.91 -1.48 -0.53
N LYS A 288 17.65 -2.60 0.16
CA LYS A 288 17.97 -3.94 -0.36
C LYS A 288 16.90 -4.45 -1.33
N ASN A 289 15.64 -4.10 -1.09
CA ASN A 289 14.56 -4.34 -2.03
C ASN A 289 14.76 -3.52 -3.32
N LYS A 290 15.23 -4.19 -4.38
CA LYS A 290 15.58 -3.57 -5.68
C LYS A 290 14.42 -2.78 -6.30
N TYR A 291 13.20 -3.29 -6.22
CA TYR A 291 12.04 -2.59 -6.78
C TYR A 291 11.71 -1.32 -5.98
N LEU A 292 11.71 -1.40 -4.65
CA LEU A 292 11.48 -0.23 -3.79
C LEU A 292 12.59 0.82 -3.99
N ASP A 293 13.86 0.40 -4.09
CA ASP A 293 14.99 1.29 -4.36
C ASP A 293 14.79 2.07 -5.66
N TYR A 294 14.41 1.36 -6.74
CA TYR A 294 14.11 1.97 -8.03
C TYR A 294 12.94 2.98 -7.92
N VAL A 295 11.85 2.61 -7.25
CA VAL A 295 10.70 3.48 -7.01
C VAL A 295 11.08 4.74 -6.23
N VAL A 296 11.86 4.59 -5.16
CA VAL A 296 12.32 5.71 -4.33
C VAL A 296 13.19 6.65 -5.14
N LYS A 297 14.15 6.13 -5.92
CA LYS A 297 15.01 6.95 -6.80
C LYS A 297 14.20 7.70 -7.87
N LYS A 298 13.20 7.04 -8.47
CA LYS A 298 12.32 7.63 -9.48
C LYS A 298 11.36 8.69 -8.94
N SER A 299 11.05 8.67 -7.63
CA SER A 299 10.07 9.57 -7.02
C SER A 299 10.70 10.91 -6.66
N LEU A 300 10.42 11.94 -7.45
CA LEU A 300 11.00 13.28 -7.26
C LEU A 300 10.10 14.22 -6.44
N LYS A 301 8.82 13.87 -6.29
CA LYS A 301 7.85 14.57 -5.45
C LYS A 301 7.19 13.63 -4.45
N ASN A 302 6.66 14.19 -3.36
CA ASN A 302 5.92 13.41 -2.36
C ASN A 302 4.72 12.64 -2.95
N THR A 303 4.03 13.23 -3.92
CA THR A 303 2.87 12.62 -4.60
C THR A 303 3.25 11.48 -5.53
N ASP A 304 4.50 11.40 -5.95
CA ASP A 304 4.94 10.44 -6.97
C ASP A 304 5.16 9.05 -6.38
N PHE A 305 5.43 8.94 -5.08
CA PHE A 305 5.89 7.69 -4.46
C PHE A 305 4.90 6.54 -4.65
N ILE A 306 3.63 6.74 -4.27
CA ILE A 306 2.59 5.71 -4.38
C ILE A 306 2.35 5.36 -5.85
N ARG A 307 2.25 6.38 -6.72
CA ARG A 307 2.07 6.18 -8.15
C ARG A 307 3.22 5.35 -8.74
N ASN A 308 4.46 5.72 -8.48
CA ASN A 308 5.63 5.01 -9.00
C ASN A 308 5.70 3.58 -8.47
N LEU A 309 5.23 3.32 -7.25
CA LEU A 309 5.18 1.96 -6.71
C LEU A 309 4.27 1.04 -7.54
N TYR A 310 3.16 1.55 -8.05
CA TYR A 310 2.31 0.81 -8.99
C TYR A 310 2.93 0.71 -10.39
N PHE A 311 3.44 1.82 -10.94
CA PHE A 311 3.72 1.98 -12.37
C PHE A 311 5.13 1.57 -12.78
N SER A 312 6.11 1.58 -11.88
CA SER A 312 7.52 1.39 -12.24
C SER A 312 7.81 0.02 -12.84
N ILE A 313 6.98 -0.99 -12.58
CA ILE A 313 7.07 -2.31 -13.22
C ILE A 313 6.96 -2.23 -14.75
N LEU A 314 6.29 -1.20 -15.28
CA LEU A 314 6.11 -0.99 -16.71
C LEU A 314 7.38 -0.51 -17.42
N ASP A 315 8.39 -0.07 -16.67
CA ASP A 315 9.70 0.33 -17.20
C ASP A 315 10.59 -0.87 -17.56
N PHE A 316 10.23 -2.07 -17.09
CA PHE A 316 10.98 -3.31 -17.29
C PHE A 316 10.29 -4.19 -18.32
N SER A 317 11.07 -4.92 -19.12
CA SER A 317 10.50 -5.94 -20.00
C SER A 317 10.14 -7.17 -19.17
N TYR A 318 9.02 -7.82 -19.49
CA TYR A 318 8.67 -9.09 -18.84
C TYR A 318 9.62 -10.23 -19.22
N GLU A 319 10.39 -10.05 -20.29
CA GLU A 319 11.40 -10.98 -20.76
C GLU A 319 12.74 -10.83 -20.02
N ASP A 320 12.91 -9.78 -19.20
CA ASP A 320 14.15 -9.56 -18.46
C ASP A 320 14.30 -10.60 -17.33
N ASP A 321 15.50 -11.15 -17.17
CA ASP A 321 15.81 -12.18 -16.14
C ASP A 321 15.46 -11.72 -14.71
N GLU A 322 15.55 -10.42 -14.42
CA GLU A 322 15.24 -9.85 -13.10
C GLU A 322 13.74 -9.54 -12.91
N PHE A 323 12.92 -9.58 -13.97
CA PHE A 323 11.52 -9.14 -13.93
C PHE A 323 10.71 -9.88 -12.88
N GLU A 324 10.83 -11.20 -12.80
CA GLU A 324 10.07 -12.00 -11.84
C GLU A 324 10.39 -11.61 -10.38
N SER A 325 11.66 -11.29 -10.08
CA SER A 325 12.05 -10.79 -8.76
C SER A 325 11.42 -9.42 -8.49
N LEU A 326 11.46 -8.50 -9.46
CA LEU A 326 10.89 -7.15 -9.33
C LEU A 326 9.37 -7.19 -9.19
N TYR A 327 8.70 -8.02 -9.98
CA TYR A 327 7.26 -8.27 -9.92
C TYR A 327 6.83 -8.76 -8.53
N ASN A 328 7.52 -9.76 -7.99
CA ASN A 328 7.21 -10.29 -6.65
C ASN A 328 7.45 -9.25 -5.54
N GLN A 329 8.53 -8.46 -5.65
CA GLN A 329 8.76 -7.34 -4.73
C GLN A 329 7.66 -6.28 -4.82
N ARG A 330 7.24 -5.87 -6.03
CA ARG A 330 6.10 -4.97 -6.25
C ARG A 330 4.83 -5.51 -5.62
N LYS A 331 4.49 -6.78 -5.89
CA LYS A 331 3.25 -7.42 -5.42
C LYS A 331 3.14 -7.34 -3.89
N ASN A 332 4.23 -7.69 -3.19
CA ASN A 332 4.30 -7.60 -1.72
C ASN A 332 4.13 -6.16 -1.20
N LEU A 333 4.71 -5.17 -1.88
CA LEU A 333 4.61 -3.77 -1.47
C LEU A 333 3.19 -3.23 -1.65
N ILE A 334 2.54 -3.52 -2.78
CA ILE A 334 1.17 -3.08 -3.06
C ILE A 334 0.18 -3.66 -2.05
N GLU A 335 0.31 -4.96 -1.73
CA GLU A 335 -0.53 -5.63 -0.73
C GLU A 335 -0.47 -4.93 0.63
N VAL A 336 0.71 -4.46 1.04
CA VAL A 336 0.91 -3.74 2.31
C VAL A 336 0.32 -2.32 2.29
N ILE A 337 0.39 -1.62 1.15
CA ILE A 337 -0.14 -0.25 1.06
C ILE A 337 -1.67 -0.25 1.11
N GLY A 338 -2.32 -1.14 0.35
CA GLY A 338 -3.78 -1.19 0.25
C GLY A 338 -4.43 0.12 -0.23
N ASN A 339 -3.75 0.89 -1.09
CA ASN A 339 -4.22 2.17 -1.61
C ASN A 339 -4.52 2.07 -3.11
N ASP A 340 -5.79 2.14 -3.47
CA ASP A 340 -6.25 1.96 -4.85
C ASP A 340 -6.35 3.28 -5.66
N SER A 341 -5.85 4.41 -5.13
CA SER A 341 -5.99 5.73 -5.77
C SER A 341 -5.45 5.80 -7.21
N CYS A 342 -4.43 5.00 -7.51
CA CYS A 342 -3.75 5.00 -8.81
C CYS A 342 -4.15 3.80 -9.70
N ILE A 343 -5.03 2.91 -9.23
CA ILE A 343 -5.26 1.63 -9.90
C ILE A 343 -5.97 1.77 -11.24
N ASN A 344 -6.95 2.68 -11.34
CA ASN A 344 -7.70 2.94 -12.57
C ASN A 344 -6.77 3.37 -13.71
N GLU A 345 -5.85 4.28 -13.41
CA GLU A 345 -4.89 4.76 -14.39
C GLU A 345 -3.84 3.69 -14.71
N PHE A 346 -3.35 2.96 -13.71
CA PHE A 346 -2.41 1.85 -13.93
C PHE A 346 -2.98 0.81 -14.90
N CYS A 347 -4.18 0.29 -14.63
CA CYS A 347 -4.82 -0.71 -15.48
C CYS A 347 -5.11 -0.18 -16.89
N SER A 348 -5.48 1.10 -17.02
CA SER A 348 -5.69 1.74 -18.33
C SER A 348 -4.41 1.75 -19.18
N ILE A 349 -3.25 2.01 -18.58
CA ILE A 349 -1.96 1.98 -19.28
C ILE A 349 -1.52 0.54 -19.56
N VAL A 350 -1.66 -0.37 -18.59
CA VAL A 350 -1.32 -1.79 -18.74
C VAL A 350 -2.08 -2.42 -19.90
N ASN A 351 -3.36 -2.08 -20.09
CA ASN A 351 -4.17 -2.56 -21.20
C ASN A 351 -3.62 -2.17 -22.59
N MET A 352 -2.81 -1.10 -22.69
CA MET A 352 -2.13 -0.75 -23.95
C MET A 352 -1.08 -1.79 -24.38
N LYS A 353 -0.66 -2.70 -23.47
CA LYS A 353 0.27 -3.81 -23.76
C LYS A 353 -0.42 -5.05 -24.38
N ALA A 354 -1.72 -5.00 -24.66
CA ALA A 354 -2.47 -6.06 -25.35
C ALA A 354 -2.27 -7.46 -24.72
N GLU A 355 -1.72 -8.44 -25.45
CA GLU A 355 -1.54 -9.83 -24.98
C GLU A 355 -0.53 -9.93 -23.84
N ASP A 356 0.49 -9.06 -23.81
CA ASP A 356 1.55 -9.05 -22.80
C ASP A 356 1.13 -8.42 -21.47
N ARG A 357 -0.06 -7.82 -21.41
CA ARG A 357 -0.54 -7.11 -20.22
C ARG A 357 -0.56 -7.99 -18.98
N ILE A 358 -0.83 -9.30 -19.15
CA ILE A 358 -0.97 -10.27 -18.07
C ILE A 358 0.27 -10.35 -17.18
N TYR A 359 1.47 -10.17 -17.74
CA TYR A 359 2.73 -10.24 -17.00
C TYR A 359 2.90 -9.10 -15.98
N TYR A 360 2.17 -8.00 -16.14
CA TYR A 360 2.29 -6.82 -15.27
C TYR A 360 1.16 -6.72 -14.24
N LEU A 361 0.08 -7.51 -14.39
CA LEU A 361 -1.07 -7.51 -13.49
C LEU A 361 -0.79 -8.35 -12.25
N THR A 362 -1.41 -8.00 -11.12
CA THR A 362 -1.45 -8.84 -9.92
C THR A 362 -2.89 -9.23 -9.57
N ASN A 363 -3.06 -10.21 -8.69
CA ASN A 363 -4.37 -10.57 -8.17
C ASN A 363 -4.78 -9.79 -6.90
N ILE A 364 -4.05 -8.72 -6.54
CA ILE A 364 -4.23 -7.98 -5.28
C ILE A 364 -5.44 -7.04 -5.34
N THR A 365 -5.54 -6.20 -6.37
CA THR A 365 -6.64 -5.23 -6.52
C THR A 365 -7.80 -5.81 -7.33
N SER A 366 -9.02 -5.32 -7.10
CA SER A 366 -10.21 -5.76 -7.85
C SER A 366 -10.09 -5.48 -9.35
N LEU A 367 -9.55 -4.32 -9.71
CA LEU A 367 -9.44 -3.92 -11.11
C LEU A 367 -8.36 -4.69 -11.87
N GLU A 368 -7.24 -5.04 -11.24
CA GLU A 368 -6.26 -5.93 -11.87
C GLU A 368 -6.86 -7.33 -12.07
N ARG A 369 -7.64 -7.86 -11.11
CA ARG A 369 -8.38 -9.13 -11.29
C ARG A 369 -9.34 -9.06 -12.46
N GLU A 370 -10.08 -7.96 -12.62
CA GLU A 370 -10.94 -7.76 -13.78
C GLU A 370 -10.15 -7.79 -15.10
N CYS A 371 -8.99 -7.12 -15.15
CA CYS A 371 -8.12 -7.15 -16.32
C CYS A 371 -7.59 -8.56 -16.62
N ILE A 372 -7.30 -9.37 -15.59
CA ILE A 372 -6.89 -10.79 -15.75
C ILE A 372 -8.03 -11.61 -16.33
N PHE A 373 -9.26 -11.47 -15.82
CA PHE A 373 -10.43 -12.18 -16.36
C PHE A 373 -10.78 -11.71 -17.78
N SER A 374 -10.60 -10.43 -18.10
CA SER A 374 -10.73 -9.91 -19.46
C SER A 374 -9.72 -10.59 -20.40
N TRP A 375 -8.45 -10.70 -19.98
CA TRP A 375 -7.41 -11.39 -20.72
C TRP A 375 -7.74 -12.86 -20.94
N LEU A 376 -8.18 -13.58 -19.89
CA LEU A 376 -8.63 -14.96 -20.02
C LEU A 376 -9.79 -15.10 -21.02
N SER A 377 -10.75 -14.16 -21.00
CA SER A 377 -11.91 -14.19 -21.90
C SER A 377 -11.57 -13.93 -23.37
N GLU A 378 -10.41 -13.33 -23.66
CA GLU A 378 -9.93 -13.12 -25.03
C GLU A 378 -9.36 -14.41 -25.62
N LEU A 379 -8.78 -15.30 -24.79
CA LEU A 379 -8.19 -16.56 -25.22
C LEU A 379 -9.23 -17.51 -25.81
N ASP A 380 -8.90 -18.16 -26.93
CA ASP A 380 -9.75 -19.21 -27.51
C ASP A 380 -9.76 -20.46 -26.63
N TYR A 381 -8.59 -20.85 -26.13
CA TYR A 381 -8.38 -21.95 -25.19
C TYR A 381 -7.31 -21.57 -24.18
N ILE A 382 -7.41 -22.09 -22.95
CA ILE A 382 -6.35 -21.98 -21.95
C ILE A 382 -5.35 -23.11 -22.21
N ASP A 383 -4.20 -22.76 -22.76
CA ASP A 383 -3.08 -23.68 -23.02
C ASP A 383 -2.06 -23.70 -21.88
N ASP A 384 -1.04 -24.55 -22.02
CA ASP A 384 0.02 -24.72 -21.02
C ASP A 384 0.82 -23.42 -20.80
N ASN A 385 1.00 -22.60 -21.85
CA ASN A 385 1.67 -21.30 -21.74
C ASN A 385 0.85 -20.33 -20.89
N SER A 386 -0.43 -20.17 -21.21
CA SER A 386 -1.36 -19.33 -20.45
C SER A 386 -1.45 -19.78 -19.01
N ARG A 387 -1.49 -21.09 -18.79
CA ARG A 387 -1.50 -21.71 -17.46
C ARG A 387 -0.23 -21.41 -16.67
N ALA A 388 0.94 -21.50 -17.30
CA ALA A 388 2.22 -21.14 -16.68
C ALA A 388 2.24 -19.66 -16.23
N ILE A 389 1.68 -18.75 -17.03
CA ILE A 389 1.56 -17.33 -16.66
C ILE A 389 0.61 -17.17 -15.46
N ILE A 390 -0.58 -17.78 -15.51
CA ILE A 390 -1.58 -17.72 -14.43
C ILE A 390 -1.02 -18.29 -13.13
N SER A 391 -0.20 -19.34 -13.17
CA SER A 391 0.43 -19.92 -11.99
C SER A 391 1.30 -18.91 -11.21
N LYS A 392 1.86 -17.90 -11.90
CA LYS A 392 2.65 -16.82 -11.31
C LYS A 392 1.77 -15.65 -10.88
N VAL A 393 0.85 -15.22 -11.75
CA VAL A 393 0.04 -14.00 -11.56
C VAL A 393 -1.10 -14.22 -10.57
N TYR A 394 -1.79 -15.35 -10.68
CA TYR A 394 -2.99 -15.69 -9.91
C TYR A 394 -3.02 -17.18 -9.49
N PRO A 395 -2.18 -17.57 -8.52
CA PRO A 395 -1.98 -18.98 -8.12
C PRO A 395 -3.26 -19.72 -7.68
N GLU A 396 -4.25 -19.01 -7.12
CA GLU A 396 -5.53 -19.60 -6.74
C GLU A 396 -6.34 -20.09 -7.96
N LEU A 397 -6.27 -19.40 -9.10
CA LEU A 397 -6.90 -19.86 -10.34
C LEU A 397 -6.20 -21.10 -10.89
N GLU A 398 -4.87 -21.17 -10.77
CA GLU A 398 -4.15 -22.40 -11.13
C GLU A 398 -4.59 -23.57 -10.25
N SER A 399 -4.73 -23.33 -8.95
CA SER A 399 -5.22 -24.34 -8.00
C SER A 399 -6.66 -24.77 -8.31
N TYR A 400 -7.52 -23.87 -8.82
CA TYR A 400 -8.84 -24.22 -9.33
C TYR A 400 -8.77 -25.11 -10.58
N MET A 401 -7.82 -24.86 -11.48
CA MET A 401 -7.61 -25.68 -12.69
C MET A 401 -7.00 -27.06 -12.40
N MET A 402 -6.40 -27.28 -11.23
CA MET A 402 -5.85 -28.59 -10.84
C MET A 402 -6.88 -29.71 -10.98
N GLU A 403 -6.48 -30.82 -11.59
CA GLU A 403 -7.33 -31.99 -11.77
C GLU A 403 -7.54 -32.68 -10.41
N TYR A 404 -8.72 -33.27 -10.23
CA TYR A 404 -9.00 -34.17 -9.12
C TYR A 404 -9.64 -35.42 -9.69
N ASN A 405 -9.06 -36.57 -9.40
CA ASN A 405 -9.50 -37.82 -9.97
C ASN A 405 -10.75 -38.35 -9.26
N ILE A 406 -11.84 -38.45 -10.00
CA ILE A 406 -13.14 -38.95 -9.55
C ILE A 406 -13.19 -40.49 -9.59
N GLY A 407 -12.21 -41.12 -10.23
CA GLY A 407 -12.20 -42.56 -10.51
C GLY A 407 -13.04 -42.97 -11.72
N ILE A 408 -13.59 -42.00 -12.45
CA ILE A 408 -14.40 -42.19 -13.66
C ILE A 408 -13.81 -41.30 -14.76
N GLU A 409 -13.03 -41.91 -15.66
CA GLU A 409 -12.22 -41.16 -16.64
C GLU A 409 -13.04 -40.18 -17.49
N PRO A 410 -14.21 -40.53 -18.07
CA PRO A 410 -15.00 -39.58 -18.84
C PRO A 410 -15.45 -38.35 -18.02
N TYR A 411 -15.63 -38.50 -16.71
CA TYR A 411 -16.03 -37.39 -15.84
C TYR A 411 -14.82 -36.53 -15.46
N ASN A 412 -13.64 -37.13 -15.31
CA ASN A 412 -12.40 -36.37 -15.12
C ASN A 412 -12.17 -35.42 -16.32
N ASP A 413 -12.29 -35.93 -17.55
CA ASP A 413 -12.16 -35.12 -18.77
C ASP A 413 -13.27 -34.05 -18.86
N TYR A 414 -14.51 -34.41 -18.52
CA TYR A 414 -15.63 -33.45 -18.45
C TYR A 414 -15.33 -32.28 -17.52
N PHE A 415 -14.96 -32.54 -16.27
CA PHE A 415 -14.71 -31.49 -15.29
C PHE A 415 -13.44 -30.69 -15.60
N LYS A 416 -12.41 -31.32 -16.17
CA LYS A 416 -11.24 -30.59 -16.70
C LYS A 416 -11.68 -29.54 -17.72
N LYS A 417 -12.47 -29.93 -18.73
CA LYS A 417 -12.97 -29.02 -19.77
C LYS A 417 -13.96 -28.00 -19.23
N TYR A 418 -14.86 -28.40 -18.34
CA TYR A 418 -15.85 -27.51 -17.72
C TYR A 418 -15.19 -26.32 -17.02
N LYS A 419 -14.18 -26.58 -16.19
CA LYS A 419 -13.47 -25.52 -15.43
C LYS A 419 -12.75 -24.52 -16.33
N LEU A 420 -12.06 -25.00 -17.37
CA LEU A 420 -11.35 -24.13 -18.32
C LEU A 420 -12.33 -23.21 -19.06
N GLN A 421 -13.47 -23.76 -19.50
CA GLN A 421 -14.55 -23.04 -20.17
C GLN A 421 -15.28 -22.05 -19.26
N LYS A 422 -15.50 -22.42 -17.99
CA LYS A 422 -16.05 -21.52 -16.96
C LYS A 422 -15.08 -20.36 -16.70
N LEU A 423 -13.78 -20.64 -16.63
CA LEU A 423 -12.74 -19.66 -16.35
C LEU A 423 -12.50 -18.67 -17.50
N ASN A 424 -12.42 -19.14 -18.75
CA ASN A 424 -12.29 -18.26 -19.91
C ASN A 424 -13.64 -17.77 -20.47
N ASN A 425 -14.75 -18.16 -19.82
CA ASN A 425 -16.10 -17.71 -20.13
C ASN A 425 -16.54 -18.00 -21.58
N LYS A 426 -16.15 -19.16 -22.12
CA LYS A 426 -16.49 -19.63 -23.47
C LYS A 426 -16.90 -21.10 -23.46
N ILE A 427 -17.78 -21.49 -24.37
CA ILE A 427 -18.10 -22.91 -24.62
C ILE A 427 -17.32 -23.36 -25.86
N TYR A 428 -16.49 -24.38 -25.69
CA TYR A 428 -15.65 -24.95 -26.73
C TYR A 428 -16.46 -25.81 -27.70
N ASN A 429 -16.00 -25.84 -28.96
CA ASN A 429 -16.61 -26.66 -30.00
C ASN A 429 -16.64 -28.14 -29.58
N GLY A 430 -17.80 -28.78 -29.74
CA GLY A 430 -18.03 -30.18 -29.38
C GLY A 430 -18.33 -30.43 -27.89
N PHE A 431 -18.16 -29.45 -26.99
CA PHE A 431 -18.46 -29.67 -25.57
C PHE A 431 -19.96 -29.88 -25.31
N ILE A 432 -20.83 -29.20 -26.07
CA ILE A 432 -22.28 -29.41 -26.00
C ILE A 432 -22.68 -30.85 -26.36
N ASP A 433 -21.98 -31.48 -27.31
CA ASP A 433 -22.25 -32.88 -27.66
C ASP A 433 -21.89 -33.81 -26.49
N VAL A 434 -20.79 -33.53 -25.79
CA VAL A 434 -20.41 -34.26 -24.56
C VAL A 434 -21.51 -34.12 -23.48
N VAL A 435 -22.07 -32.91 -23.30
CA VAL A 435 -23.19 -32.67 -22.38
C VAL A 435 -24.41 -33.49 -22.79
N TYR A 436 -24.80 -33.47 -24.07
CA TYR A 436 -25.94 -34.22 -24.59
C TYR A 436 -25.78 -35.74 -24.46
N GLU A 437 -24.57 -36.27 -24.68
CA GLU A 437 -24.29 -37.69 -24.49
C GLU A 437 -24.39 -38.09 -23.01
N ASN A 438 -23.89 -37.28 -22.08
CA ASN A 438 -24.06 -37.53 -20.64
C ASN A 438 -25.54 -37.45 -20.22
N ALA A 439 -26.29 -36.49 -20.76
CA ALA A 439 -27.72 -36.32 -20.51
C ALA A 439 -28.58 -37.52 -20.95
N LYS A 440 -28.17 -38.19 -22.03
CA LYS A 440 -28.79 -39.43 -22.53
C LYS A 440 -28.38 -40.65 -21.71
N ARG A 441 -27.07 -40.85 -21.53
CA ARG A 441 -26.51 -42.08 -20.95
C ARG A 441 -26.76 -42.19 -19.45
N ARG A 442 -26.53 -41.09 -18.72
CA ARG A 442 -26.72 -41.01 -17.26
C ARG A 442 -26.02 -42.12 -16.50
N ASP A 443 -24.82 -42.45 -16.95
CA ASP A 443 -24.02 -43.54 -16.37
C ASP A 443 -23.63 -43.24 -14.91
N TYR A 444 -23.85 -42.02 -14.42
CA TYR A 444 -23.67 -41.66 -13.01
C TYR A 444 -24.55 -42.53 -12.09
N ASN A 445 -25.72 -42.99 -12.56
CA ASN A 445 -26.57 -43.92 -11.82
C ASN A 445 -25.96 -45.32 -11.67
N LEU A 446 -24.99 -45.68 -12.53
CA LEU A 446 -24.27 -46.95 -12.49
C LEU A 446 -22.97 -46.82 -11.71
N PHE A 447 -22.26 -45.70 -11.87
CA PHE A 447 -20.92 -45.53 -11.33
C PHE A 447 -20.86 -44.92 -9.93
N LEU A 448 -21.87 -44.12 -9.55
CA LEU A 448 -21.86 -43.37 -8.30
C LEU A 448 -22.96 -43.83 -7.36
N LYS A 449 -22.66 -43.77 -6.07
CA LYS A 449 -23.65 -43.96 -5.01
C LYS A 449 -24.37 -42.65 -4.75
N THR A 450 -25.57 -42.74 -4.19
CA THR A 450 -26.27 -41.56 -3.71
C THR A 450 -25.53 -40.95 -2.51
N ARG A 451 -25.64 -39.63 -2.34
CA ARG A 451 -25.06 -38.94 -1.19
C ARG A 451 -25.55 -39.55 0.13
N ASN A 452 -26.85 -39.85 0.21
CA ASN A 452 -27.47 -40.43 1.40
C ASN A 452 -26.82 -41.77 1.78
N GLU A 453 -26.61 -42.68 0.80
CA GLU A 453 -25.99 -43.99 1.05
C GLU A 453 -24.56 -43.85 1.61
N VAL A 454 -23.78 -42.91 1.07
CA VAL A 454 -22.42 -42.65 1.54
C VAL A 454 -22.43 -42.00 2.91
N PHE A 455 -23.25 -40.95 3.08
CA PHE A 455 -23.32 -40.19 4.31
C PHE A 455 -23.71 -41.10 5.49
N GLU A 456 -24.72 -41.97 5.33
CA GLU A 456 -25.15 -42.93 6.36
C GLU A 456 -24.01 -43.79 6.89
N LYS A 457 -23.10 -44.25 6.01
CA LYS A 457 -21.99 -45.15 6.35
C LYS A 457 -20.85 -44.46 7.13
N ILE A 458 -20.77 -43.14 7.12
CA ILE A 458 -19.74 -42.40 7.84
C ILE A 458 -20.07 -42.41 9.35
N ASP A 459 -19.10 -42.76 10.21
CA ASP A 459 -19.27 -42.66 11.68
C ASP A 459 -19.38 -41.18 12.12
N LYS A 460 -20.41 -40.77 12.86
CA LYS A 460 -20.58 -39.36 13.31
C LYS A 460 -20.01 -39.06 14.70
N ARG A 461 -19.40 -40.05 15.37
CA ARG A 461 -18.86 -39.85 16.72
C ARG A 461 -17.68 -38.86 16.69
N GLY A 462 -17.80 -37.79 17.49
CA GLY A 462 -16.80 -36.72 17.56
C GLY A 462 -16.63 -35.97 16.25
N SER A 463 -17.68 -35.88 15.42
CA SER A 463 -17.65 -35.09 14.19
C SER A 463 -18.48 -33.82 14.28
N LYS A 464 -18.08 -32.80 13.53
CA LYS A 464 -18.97 -31.71 13.11
C LYS A 464 -19.30 -31.86 11.63
N ILE A 465 -20.49 -31.40 11.24
CA ILE A 465 -20.93 -31.43 9.85
C ILE A 465 -20.93 -29.99 9.33
N TYR A 466 -20.39 -29.81 8.13
CA TYR A 466 -20.44 -28.57 7.38
C TYR A 466 -21.29 -28.84 6.15
N PHE A 467 -22.52 -28.35 6.17
CA PHE A 467 -23.42 -28.41 5.03
C PHE A 467 -23.23 -27.14 4.21
N VAL A 468 -22.56 -27.27 3.06
CA VAL A 468 -22.20 -26.17 2.18
C VAL A 468 -23.14 -26.22 0.98
N ASP A 469 -24.06 -25.27 0.94
CA ASP A 469 -25.02 -25.11 -0.16
C ASP A 469 -24.26 -24.83 -1.47
N SER A 470 -24.62 -25.54 -2.55
CA SER A 470 -24.07 -25.32 -3.89
C SER A 470 -22.58 -25.65 -4.09
N LEU A 471 -22.01 -26.57 -3.30
CA LEU A 471 -20.63 -27.05 -3.48
C LEU A 471 -20.55 -28.25 -4.45
N GLY A 472 -20.07 -27.99 -5.67
CA GLY A 472 -19.86 -29.01 -6.71
C GLY A 472 -18.45 -29.63 -6.73
N VAL A 473 -18.27 -30.69 -7.51
CA VAL A 473 -16.98 -31.39 -7.66
C VAL A 473 -15.88 -30.54 -8.34
N GLU A 474 -16.26 -29.50 -9.08
CA GLU A 474 -15.29 -28.64 -9.78
C GLU A 474 -14.19 -28.06 -8.86
N TYR A 475 -14.50 -27.84 -7.58
CA TYR A 475 -13.59 -27.20 -6.63
C TYR A 475 -12.59 -28.17 -5.98
N MET A 476 -12.67 -29.48 -6.26
CA MET A 476 -11.90 -30.47 -5.49
C MET A 476 -10.38 -30.34 -5.64
N GLY A 477 -9.87 -29.91 -6.80
CA GLY A 477 -8.45 -29.61 -6.97
C GLY A 477 -7.98 -28.48 -6.04
N TYR A 478 -8.76 -27.39 -6.00
CA TYR A 478 -8.51 -26.25 -5.12
C TYR A 478 -8.63 -26.64 -3.63
N ILE A 479 -9.69 -27.36 -3.26
CA ILE A 479 -9.89 -27.85 -1.89
C ILE A 479 -8.72 -28.73 -1.44
N GLY A 480 -8.28 -29.67 -2.28
CA GLY A 480 -7.13 -30.51 -1.99
C GLY A 480 -5.87 -29.69 -1.71
N LYS A 481 -5.60 -28.66 -2.55
CA LYS A 481 -4.46 -27.77 -2.40
C LYS A 481 -4.50 -26.98 -1.08
N ILE A 482 -5.60 -26.28 -0.79
CA ILE A 482 -5.72 -25.47 0.43
C ILE A 482 -5.70 -26.34 1.69
N CYS A 483 -6.29 -27.54 1.66
CA CYS A 483 -6.22 -28.48 2.77
C CYS A 483 -4.77 -28.86 3.09
N THR A 484 -3.97 -29.16 2.07
CA THR A 484 -2.56 -29.50 2.23
C THR A 484 -1.75 -28.35 2.83
N GLU A 485 -1.93 -27.13 2.31
CA GLU A 485 -1.29 -25.91 2.85
C GLU A 485 -1.69 -25.65 4.31
N MET A 486 -2.91 -26.06 4.68
CA MET A 486 -3.44 -25.95 6.03
C MET A 486 -3.06 -27.12 6.95
N GLY A 487 -2.38 -28.16 6.48
CA GLY A 487 -2.10 -29.38 7.28
C GLY A 487 -3.34 -30.24 7.54
N LEU A 488 -4.30 -30.25 6.60
CA LEU A 488 -5.50 -31.07 6.67
C LEU A 488 -5.38 -32.24 5.68
N SER A 489 -5.81 -33.43 6.08
CA SER A 489 -6.05 -34.54 5.16
C SER A 489 -7.52 -34.66 4.82
N ILE A 490 -7.80 -35.03 3.58
CA ILE A 490 -9.16 -35.27 3.10
C ILE A 490 -9.31 -36.70 2.60
N ASP A 491 -10.49 -37.25 2.82
CA ASP A 491 -10.99 -38.47 2.22
C ASP A 491 -12.32 -38.14 1.54
N VAL A 492 -12.41 -38.39 0.23
CA VAL A 492 -13.46 -37.83 -0.61
C VAL A 492 -14.24 -38.97 -1.27
N SER A 493 -15.55 -38.93 -1.11
CA SER A 493 -16.48 -39.78 -1.84
C SER A 493 -17.28 -38.91 -2.82
N PHE A 494 -17.26 -39.28 -4.09
CA PHE A 494 -18.08 -38.66 -5.13
C PHE A 494 -19.46 -39.32 -5.18
N THR A 495 -20.50 -38.49 -5.19
CA THR A 495 -21.87 -38.95 -5.02
C THR A 495 -22.83 -38.19 -5.93
N THR A 496 -24.04 -38.71 -6.10
CA THR A 496 -25.13 -37.99 -6.76
C THR A 496 -26.06 -37.32 -5.76
N ALA A 497 -26.44 -36.08 -6.04
CA ALA A 497 -27.56 -35.40 -5.41
C ALA A 497 -28.90 -36.01 -5.87
N ASN A 498 -29.98 -35.74 -5.12
CA ASN A 498 -31.33 -36.05 -5.54
C ASN A 498 -31.79 -35.03 -6.59
N LEU A 499 -32.62 -35.49 -7.53
CA LEU A 499 -33.26 -34.61 -8.51
C LEU A 499 -34.65 -34.14 -8.02
N PRO A 500 -35.04 -32.87 -8.27
CA PRO A 500 -34.22 -31.79 -8.83
C PRO A 500 -33.08 -31.39 -7.88
N THR A 501 -31.94 -30.96 -8.42
CA THR A 501 -30.76 -30.55 -7.63
C THR A 501 -31.01 -29.18 -6.98
N THR A 502 -31.95 -29.16 -6.04
CA THR A 502 -32.34 -28.00 -5.25
C THR A 502 -32.13 -28.31 -3.78
N THR A 503 -31.86 -27.28 -3.00
CA THR A 503 -31.74 -27.34 -1.54
C THR A 503 -32.93 -28.04 -0.88
N PHE A 504 -34.16 -27.81 -1.37
CA PHE A 504 -35.37 -28.42 -0.79
C PHE A 504 -35.36 -29.95 -0.89
N SER A 505 -34.96 -30.49 -2.03
CA SER A 505 -34.92 -31.94 -2.29
C SER A 505 -33.71 -32.66 -1.68
N ASN A 506 -32.78 -31.92 -1.07
CA ASN A 506 -31.46 -32.40 -0.71
C ASN A 506 -31.06 -32.05 0.73
N LYS A 507 -32.00 -32.14 1.68
CA LYS A 507 -31.75 -31.89 3.11
C LYS A 507 -32.17 -33.04 4.04
N ASP A 508 -32.87 -34.04 3.51
CA ASP A 508 -33.42 -35.19 4.22
C ASP A 508 -32.35 -36.00 4.97
N PHE A 509 -31.18 -36.19 4.36
CA PHE A 509 -30.09 -36.96 4.97
C PHE A 509 -29.47 -36.34 6.23
N LEU A 510 -29.76 -35.06 6.52
CA LEU A 510 -29.32 -34.37 7.72
C LEU A 510 -30.32 -34.48 8.88
N GLU A 511 -31.49 -35.09 8.67
CA GLU A 511 -32.46 -35.33 9.73
C GLU A 511 -31.82 -36.08 10.90
N GLY A 512 -31.93 -35.50 12.10
CA GLY A 512 -31.30 -36.02 13.32
C GLY A 512 -29.85 -35.60 13.56
N PHE A 513 -29.25 -34.77 12.69
CA PHE A 513 -27.86 -34.29 12.84
C PHE A 513 -27.73 -32.75 12.83
N TRP A 514 -28.84 -32.02 12.85
CA TRP A 514 -28.84 -30.55 12.81
C TRP A 514 -28.13 -29.89 14.00
N ASP A 515 -28.06 -30.56 15.15
CA ASP A 515 -27.37 -30.11 16.37
C ASP A 515 -25.84 -30.07 16.22
N ILE A 516 -25.28 -30.86 15.31
CA ILE A 516 -23.84 -30.90 15.00
C ILE A 516 -23.51 -30.31 13.62
N THR A 517 -24.50 -29.73 12.93
CA THR A 517 -24.38 -29.19 11.56
C THR A 517 -24.24 -27.67 11.56
N ASN A 518 -23.24 -27.19 10.84
CA ASN A 518 -23.13 -25.79 10.43
C ASN A 518 -23.69 -25.65 9.02
N ASP A 519 -24.79 -24.91 8.87
CA ASP A 519 -25.43 -24.59 7.58
C ASP A 519 -24.74 -23.36 6.96
N ILE A 520 -24.17 -23.51 5.77
CA ILE A 520 -23.36 -22.50 5.09
C ILE A 520 -23.98 -22.23 3.72
N LYS A 521 -24.44 -21.00 3.52
CA LYS A 521 -25.16 -20.56 2.31
C LYS A 521 -24.38 -19.59 1.44
N ASP A 522 -23.23 -19.11 1.95
CA ASP A 522 -22.44 -18.04 1.33
C ASP A 522 -22.14 -18.32 -0.16
N LEU A 523 -21.89 -19.59 -0.53
CA LEU A 523 -21.58 -20.00 -1.90
C LEU A 523 -22.81 -19.97 -2.84
N ASP A 524 -23.99 -20.36 -2.36
CA ASP A 524 -25.23 -20.27 -3.15
C ASP A 524 -25.76 -18.83 -3.24
N ASP A 525 -25.64 -18.06 -2.15
CA ASP A 525 -26.04 -16.66 -2.09
C ASP A 525 -25.34 -15.83 -3.18
N ILE A 526 -24.03 -16.02 -3.41
CA ILE A 526 -23.32 -15.27 -4.46
C ILE A 526 -23.73 -15.69 -5.88
N LYS A 527 -24.17 -16.94 -6.09
CA LYS A 527 -24.65 -17.45 -7.39
C LYS A 527 -26.03 -16.91 -7.75
N HIS A 528 -26.84 -16.58 -6.74
CA HIS A 528 -28.19 -16.04 -6.91
C HIS A 528 -28.26 -14.51 -6.84
N GLU A 529 -27.66 -13.91 -5.82
CA GLU A 529 -27.85 -12.48 -5.54
C GLU A 529 -27.10 -11.61 -6.53
N GLY A 530 -25.90 -12.05 -6.97
CA GLY A 530 -24.98 -11.24 -7.75
C GLY A 530 -24.58 -10.00 -6.95
N LYS A 531 -23.75 -10.17 -5.92
CA LYS A 531 -23.23 -9.03 -5.13
C LYS A 531 -22.20 -8.26 -5.96
N GLY A 532 -22.26 -6.93 -5.96
CA GLY A 532 -21.30 -6.07 -6.69
C GLY A 532 -21.40 -6.19 -8.21
N ASP A 533 -20.26 -6.14 -8.90
CA ASP A 533 -20.17 -6.14 -10.38
C ASP A 533 -20.33 -7.53 -11.03
N TYR A 534 -20.60 -8.56 -10.24
CA TYR A 534 -20.60 -9.96 -10.69
C TYR A 534 -21.91 -10.44 -11.34
N ASN A 535 -22.93 -9.58 -11.38
CA ASN A 535 -24.18 -9.87 -12.11
C ASN A 535 -23.90 -9.91 -13.62
N TYR A 536 -24.31 -10.99 -14.29
CA TYR A 536 -24.14 -11.17 -15.73
C TYR A 536 -24.81 -10.08 -16.57
N GLU A 537 -25.77 -9.33 -16.02
CA GLU A 537 -26.35 -8.15 -16.68
C GLU A 537 -25.40 -6.94 -16.70
N PHE A 538 -24.48 -6.84 -15.73
CA PHE A 538 -23.53 -5.73 -15.59
C PHE A 538 -22.14 -6.07 -16.16
N SER A 539 -21.60 -7.25 -15.81
CA SER A 539 -20.34 -7.74 -16.36
C SER A 539 -20.49 -9.16 -16.88
N LYS A 540 -19.97 -9.41 -18.09
CA LYS A 540 -19.95 -10.77 -18.67
C LYS A 540 -18.81 -11.61 -18.14
N LEU A 541 -17.81 -10.99 -17.50
CA LEU A 541 -16.61 -11.67 -17.02
C LEU A 541 -16.94 -12.59 -15.83
N PRO A 542 -16.24 -13.73 -15.66
CA PRO A 542 -16.53 -14.69 -14.60
C PRO A 542 -15.87 -14.29 -13.27
N LEU A 543 -16.03 -13.02 -12.88
CA LEU A 543 -15.39 -12.43 -11.69
C LEU A 543 -15.80 -13.11 -10.36
N HIS A 544 -17.00 -13.70 -10.32
CA HIS A 544 -17.55 -14.45 -9.19
C HIS A 544 -16.64 -15.61 -8.74
N ILE A 545 -15.84 -16.19 -9.64
CA ILE A 545 -14.92 -17.30 -9.32
C ILE A 545 -13.96 -16.88 -8.20
N HIS A 546 -13.49 -15.63 -8.17
CA HIS A 546 -12.63 -15.17 -7.09
C HIS A 546 -13.31 -15.29 -5.72
N GLU A 547 -14.56 -14.83 -5.61
CA GLU A 547 -15.31 -14.89 -4.36
C GLU A 547 -15.66 -16.33 -3.98
N GLU A 548 -16.01 -17.19 -4.94
CA GLU A 548 -16.23 -18.62 -4.69
C GLU A 548 -14.99 -19.26 -4.04
N LEU A 549 -13.80 -19.01 -4.61
CA LEU A 549 -12.54 -19.53 -4.08
C LEU A 549 -12.19 -18.93 -2.71
N ASN A 550 -12.51 -17.66 -2.47
CA ASN A 550 -12.33 -17.02 -1.15
C ASN A 550 -13.25 -17.64 -0.09
N ILE A 551 -14.54 -17.80 -0.41
CA ILE A 551 -15.54 -18.41 0.48
C ILE A 551 -15.12 -19.83 0.84
N ILE A 552 -14.72 -20.64 -0.15
CA ILE A 552 -14.24 -22.01 0.09
C ILE A 552 -13.00 -22.00 1.00
N LYS A 553 -12.04 -21.10 0.77
CA LYS A 553 -10.86 -20.96 1.63
C LYS A 553 -11.23 -20.61 3.07
N GLU A 554 -12.18 -19.71 3.28
CA GLU A 554 -12.70 -19.35 4.60
C GLU A 554 -13.43 -20.50 5.29
N ILE A 555 -14.22 -21.27 4.55
CA ILE A 555 -14.87 -22.48 5.07
C ILE A 555 -13.81 -23.44 5.63
N PHE A 556 -12.75 -23.72 4.87
CA PHE A 556 -11.69 -24.64 5.33
C PHE A 556 -10.82 -24.05 6.45
N ARG A 557 -10.64 -22.73 6.52
CA ARG A 557 -10.04 -22.05 7.69
C ARG A 557 -10.88 -22.27 8.95
N LYS A 558 -12.21 -22.13 8.87
CA LYS A 558 -13.14 -22.42 9.97
C LYS A 558 -13.10 -23.90 10.37
N ILE A 559 -13.06 -24.81 9.39
CA ILE A 559 -12.90 -26.25 9.62
C ILE A 559 -11.61 -26.57 10.39
N LYS A 560 -10.48 -25.95 10.01
CA LYS A 560 -9.21 -26.12 10.74
C LYS A 560 -9.30 -25.65 12.20
N ALA A 561 -9.94 -24.50 12.43
CA ALA A 561 -10.17 -24.00 13.78
C ALA A 561 -11.08 -24.96 14.59
N GLU A 562 -12.11 -25.52 13.96
CA GLU A 562 -13.00 -26.51 14.58
C GLU A 562 -12.25 -27.79 14.97
N LEU A 563 -11.40 -28.31 14.06
CA LEU A 563 -10.56 -29.48 14.30
C LEU A 563 -9.43 -29.26 15.31
N SER A 564 -9.24 -28.02 15.79
CA SER A 564 -8.30 -27.72 16.88
C SER A 564 -8.95 -27.94 18.25
N LYS A 565 -10.27 -28.17 18.31
CA LYS A 565 -10.99 -28.47 19.55
C LYS A 565 -10.79 -29.95 19.96
N PRO A 566 -10.52 -30.26 21.24
CA PRO A 566 -10.21 -31.62 21.68
C PRO A 566 -11.32 -32.67 21.44
N ASP A 567 -12.58 -32.24 21.38
CA ASP A 567 -13.76 -33.08 21.19
C ASP A 567 -14.11 -33.33 19.70
N VAL A 568 -13.47 -32.59 18.78
CA VAL A 568 -13.71 -32.71 17.33
C VAL A 568 -12.58 -33.52 16.70
N LYS A 569 -12.89 -34.78 16.35
CA LYS A 569 -11.94 -35.72 15.71
C LYS A 569 -11.89 -35.58 14.20
N LYS A 570 -12.99 -35.13 13.58
CA LYS A 570 -13.12 -34.94 12.14
C LYS A 570 -14.24 -33.97 11.81
N VAL A 571 -14.19 -33.42 10.61
CA VAL A 571 -15.30 -32.64 10.03
C VAL A 571 -15.79 -33.35 8.77
N ILE A 572 -17.10 -33.41 8.60
CA ILE A 572 -17.73 -33.99 7.41
C ILE A 572 -18.32 -32.82 6.62
N VAL A 573 -17.78 -32.54 5.44
CA VAL A 573 -18.33 -31.55 4.51
C VAL A 573 -19.26 -32.27 3.54
N VAL A 574 -20.47 -31.76 3.40
CA VAL A 574 -21.52 -32.30 2.53
C VAL A 574 -22.18 -31.16 1.77
N SER A 575 -22.70 -31.46 0.61
CA SER A 575 -23.35 -30.51 -0.29
C SER A 575 -24.70 -31.04 -0.77
N ASP A 576 -25.65 -30.15 -1.00
CA ASP A 576 -26.94 -30.47 -1.60
C ASP A 576 -26.88 -30.62 -3.12
N HIS A 577 -26.15 -29.73 -3.79
CA HIS A 577 -25.94 -29.71 -5.24
C HIS A 577 -24.68 -28.93 -5.62
N GLY A 578 -24.30 -28.98 -6.90
CA GLY A 578 -23.44 -27.97 -7.48
C GLY A 578 -24.24 -26.92 -8.26
N ALA A 579 -23.60 -26.23 -9.20
CA ALA A 579 -24.26 -25.27 -10.08
C ALA A 579 -23.56 -25.21 -11.44
N SER A 580 -24.28 -24.74 -12.45
CA SER A 580 -23.78 -24.61 -13.81
C SER A 580 -23.71 -23.16 -14.27
N ARG A 581 -22.49 -22.71 -14.53
CA ARG A 581 -22.22 -21.43 -15.22
C ARG A 581 -22.45 -21.57 -16.73
N LEU A 582 -22.07 -22.69 -17.33
CA LEU A 582 -22.11 -22.86 -18.78
C LEU A 582 -23.55 -22.95 -19.32
N VAL A 583 -24.52 -23.39 -18.51
CA VAL A 583 -25.96 -23.25 -18.84
C VAL A 583 -26.36 -21.77 -19.04
N VAL A 584 -25.82 -20.88 -18.20
CA VAL A 584 -26.09 -19.43 -18.30
C VAL A 584 -25.45 -18.86 -19.57
N LEU A 585 -24.22 -19.28 -19.89
CA LEU A 585 -23.50 -18.86 -21.10
C LEU A 585 -24.15 -19.37 -22.38
N TYR A 586 -24.57 -20.65 -22.41
CA TYR A 586 -25.23 -21.24 -23.58
C TYR A 586 -26.54 -20.52 -23.92
N GLY A 587 -27.31 -20.15 -22.88
CA GLY A 587 -28.44 -19.22 -23.02
C GLY A 587 -29.63 -19.73 -23.83
N ASN A 588 -29.60 -20.98 -24.34
CA ASN A 588 -30.66 -21.51 -25.19
C ASN A 588 -31.95 -21.80 -24.40
N LYS A 589 -33.08 -21.32 -24.93
CA LYS A 589 -34.40 -21.50 -24.33
C LYS A 589 -35.28 -22.37 -25.21
N ILE A 590 -35.70 -23.52 -24.69
CA ILE A 590 -36.60 -24.43 -25.40
C ILE A 590 -38.06 -24.01 -25.22
N THR A 591 -38.85 -24.21 -26.27
CA THR A 591 -40.30 -24.02 -26.24
C THR A 591 -40.95 -25.38 -26.34
N TYR A 592 -41.44 -25.89 -25.22
CA TYR A 592 -42.29 -27.07 -25.15
C TYR A 592 -43.67 -26.64 -24.67
N PRO A 593 -44.76 -27.31 -25.10
CA PRO A 593 -46.10 -27.07 -24.57
C PRO A 593 -46.15 -27.56 -23.11
N THR A 594 -45.62 -26.74 -22.20
CA THR A 594 -45.63 -26.98 -20.76
C THR A 594 -46.78 -26.19 -20.15
N GLU A 595 -47.56 -26.82 -19.27
CA GLU A 595 -48.64 -26.11 -18.54
C GLU A 595 -48.11 -25.09 -17.53
N THR A 596 -46.80 -25.12 -17.24
CA THR A 596 -46.14 -24.27 -16.26
C THR A 596 -44.90 -23.60 -16.82
N ASN A 597 -44.57 -22.42 -16.29
CA ASN A 597 -43.29 -21.76 -16.55
C ASN A 597 -42.14 -22.58 -15.94
N GLY A 598 -40.95 -22.42 -16.51
CA GLY A 598 -39.74 -22.96 -15.91
C GLY A 598 -39.51 -22.40 -14.50
N THR A 599 -38.92 -23.23 -13.65
CA THR A 599 -38.49 -22.93 -12.28
C THR A 599 -36.98 -23.17 -12.17
N GLN A 600 -36.36 -22.73 -11.08
CA GLN A 600 -34.92 -22.91 -10.83
C GLN A 600 -34.07 -22.42 -12.01
N GLY A 601 -34.19 -21.15 -12.38
CA GLY A 601 -33.48 -20.58 -13.54
C GLY A 601 -33.88 -21.14 -14.91
N GLY A 602 -34.88 -22.02 -14.98
CA GLY A 602 -35.37 -22.69 -16.18
C GLY A 602 -34.89 -24.13 -16.29
N ARG A 603 -34.32 -24.71 -15.22
CA ARG A 603 -33.82 -26.09 -15.22
C ARG A 603 -34.93 -27.13 -15.07
N CYS A 604 -36.03 -26.76 -14.41
CA CYS A 604 -37.16 -27.65 -14.16
C CYS A 604 -38.48 -27.02 -14.61
N CYS A 605 -39.45 -27.84 -14.95
CA CYS A 605 -40.87 -27.46 -14.97
C CYS A 605 -41.72 -28.56 -14.33
N LYS A 606 -42.96 -28.25 -13.98
CA LYS A 606 -43.88 -29.27 -13.45
C LYS A 606 -44.14 -30.32 -14.55
N TYR A 607 -44.05 -31.60 -14.19
CA TYR A 607 -44.49 -32.69 -15.06
C TYR A 607 -45.99 -32.91 -14.89
N VAL A 608 -46.68 -33.17 -16.00
CA VAL A 608 -48.08 -33.56 -16.04
C VAL A 608 -48.17 -34.82 -16.90
N GLU A 609 -48.95 -35.80 -16.45
CA GLU A 609 -49.10 -37.06 -17.18
C GLU A 609 -49.56 -36.80 -18.62
N GLY A 610 -48.88 -37.42 -19.59
CA GLY A 610 -49.12 -37.20 -21.03
C GLY A 610 -48.39 -35.99 -21.64
N MET A 611 -47.66 -35.20 -20.86
CA MET A 611 -46.78 -34.13 -21.36
C MET A 611 -45.64 -34.72 -22.22
N GLU A 612 -45.35 -34.08 -23.36
CA GLU A 612 -44.15 -34.37 -24.15
C GLU A 612 -42.89 -33.98 -23.39
N VAL A 613 -41.99 -34.95 -23.21
CA VAL A 613 -40.75 -34.77 -22.45
C VAL A 613 -39.62 -34.43 -23.43
N PRO A 614 -38.85 -33.35 -23.18
CA PRO A 614 -37.67 -33.04 -23.99
C PRO A 614 -36.69 -34.21 -24.01
N LEU A 615 -36.00 -34.40 -25.15
CA LEU A 615 -35.08 -35.53 -25.37
C LEU A 615 -34.01 -35.69 -24.27
N TYR A 616 -33.54 -34.56 -23.73
CA TYR A 616 -32.48 -34.51 -22.71
C TYR A 616 -33.03 -34.19 -21.31
N ALA A 617 -34.28 -34.57 -21.02
CA ALA A 617 -34.91 -34.36 -19.72
C ALA A 617 -35.20 -35.68 -18.98
N THR A 618 -35.30 -35.61 -17.65
CA THR A 618 -35.82 -36.68 -16.79
C THR A 618 -37.13 -36.29 -16.15
N ILE A 619 -37.89 -37.28 -15.70
CA ILE A 619 -39.02 -37.06 -14.79
C ILE A 619 -38.66 -37.61 -13.43
N GLU A 620 -38.72 -36.78 -12.39
CA GLU A 620 -38.52 -37.18 -11.01
C GLU A 620 -39.30 -36.23 -10.08
N ASN A 621 -39.91 -36.75 -9.01
CA ASN A 621 -40.68 -35.96 -8.04
C ASN A 621 -41.71 -35.01 -8.68
N ASP A 622 -42.48 -35.51 -9.66
CA ASP A 622 -43.46 -34.74 -10.45
C ASP A 622 -42.88 -33.51 -11.18
N GLN A 623 -41.57 -33.53 -11.47
CA GLN A 623 -40.89 -32.50 -12.23
C GLN A 623 -40.21 -33.07 -13.48
N CYS A 624 -40.27 -32.30 -14.56
CA CYS A 624 -39.47 -32.50 -15.76
C CYS A 624 -38.20 -31.66 -15.62
N ILE A 625 -37.04 -32.31 -15.64
CA ILE A 625 -35.74 -31.76 -15.21
C ILE A 625 -34.74 -31.92 -16.35
N LEU A 626 -34.10 -30.83 -16.78
CA LEU A 626 -33.16 -30.84 -17.90
C LEU A 626 -31.77 -31.31 -17.47
N ALA A 627 -31.23 -32.28 -18.21
CA ALA A 627 -29.85 -32.74 -18.10
C ALA A 627 -28.93 -32.10 -19.16
N SER A 628 -29.48 -31.37 -20.14
CA SER A 628 -28.71 -30.56 -21.10
C SER A 628 -28.44 -29.13 -20.61
N TYR A 629 -27.79 -28.30 -21.42
CA TYR A 629 -27.62 -26.86 -21.18
C TYR A 629 -28.81 -26.00 -21.62
N ASP A 630 -29.87 -26.63 -22.13
CA ASP A 630 -31.11 -25.93 -22.47
C ASP A 630 -31.84 -25.45 -21.22
N ARG A 631 -32.75 -24.49 -21.40
CA ARG A 631 -33.62 -24.00 -20.33
C ARG A 631 -35.06 -23.87 -20.77
N PHE A 632 -35.99 -24.23 -19.91
CA PHE A 632 -37.39 -23.83 -20.05
C PHE A 632 -37.51 -22.30 -19.98
N LYS A 633 -38.55 -21.75 -20.62
CA LYS A 633 -38.84 -20.32 -20.53
C LYS A 633 -39.21 -19.94 -19.10
N THR A 634 -38.52 -18.91 -18.59
CA THR A 634 -38.74 -18.33 -17.26
C THR A 634 -38.96 -16.82 -17.37
N PRO A 635 -39.66 -16.20 -16.38
CA PRO A 635 -39.83 -14.74 -16.33
C PRO A 635 -38.51 -13.95 -16.23
N GLY A 636 -37.45 -14.54 -15.70
CA GLY A 636 -36.12 -13.91 -15.55
C GLY A 636 -34.97 -14.86 -15.90
N ALA A 637 -33.83 -14.31 -16.31
CA ALA A 637 -32.61 -15.08 -16.52
C ALA A 637 -31.84 -15.28 -15.20
N PRO A 638 -31.11 -16.40 -15.04
CA PRO A 638 -30.11 -16.55 -13.98
C PRO A 638 -29.09 -15.41 -14.04
N ARG A 639 -28.67 -14.94 -12.86
CA ARG A 639 -27.77 -13.78 -12.74
C ARG A 639 -26.30 -14.15 -12.80
N VAL A 640 -25.88 -15.28 -12.22
CA VAL A 640 -24.47 -15.69 -12.19
C VAL A 640 -24.35 -17.15 -12.64
N GLU A 641 -24.91 -18.07 -11.86
CA GLU A 641 -25.01 -19.49 -12.18
C GLU A 641 -26.45 -19.97 -11.97
N THR A 642 -26.75 -21.22 -12.34
CA THR A 642 -28.06 -21.84 -12.09
C THR A 642 -27.89 -23.26 -11.61
N HIS A 643 -28.87 -23.73 -10.84
CA HIS A 643 -29.00 -25.11 -10.41
C HIS A 643 -30.44 -25.59 -10.60
N GLY A 644 -30.71 -26.84 -10.24
CA GLY A 644 -32.00 -27.53 -10.30
C GLY A 644 -32.04 -28.64 -11.35
N GLY A 645 -31.14 -28.60 -12.34
CA GLY A 645 -31.07 -29.54 -13.45
C GLY A 645 -30.38 -30.87 -13.10
N ALA A 646 -29.95 -31.59 -14.13
CA ALA A 646 -29.27 -32.88 -14.01
C ALA A 646 -27.96 -32.93 -14.82
N THR A 647 -27.33 -31.77 -15.04
CA THR A 647 -25.96 -31.74 -15.60
C THR A 647 -24.97 -32.28 -14.57
N LEU A 648 -23.82 -32.78 -15.02
CA LEU A 648 -22.86 -33.41 -14.12
C LEU A 648 -22.35 -32.45 -13.03
N GLU A 649 -22.16 -31.17 -13.35
CA GLU A 649 -21.72 -30.15 -12.41
C GLU A 649 -22.79 -29.72 -11.40
N GLU A 650 -24.08 -29.89 -11.73
CA GLU A 650 -25.20 -29.67 -10.79
C GLU A 650 -25.39 -30.91 -9.89
N LEU A 651 -25.25 -32.11 -10.46
CA LEU A 651 -25.64 -33.37 -9.85
C LEU A 651 -24.54 -34.03 -9.00
N ILE A 652 -23.30 -34.03 -9.49
CA ILE A 652 -22.21 -34.73 -8.81
C ILE A 652 -21.66 -33.82 -7.71
N VAL A 653 -21.76 -34.28 -6.47
CA VAL A 653 -21.34 -33.55 -5.27
C VAL A 653 -20.36 -34.36 -4.42
N PRO A 654 -19.42 -33.70 -3.74
CA PRO A 654 -18.48 -34.38 -2.86
C PRO A 654 -19.06 -34.58 -1.45
N VAL A 655 -18.71 -35.71 -0.83
CA VAL A 655 -18.75 -35.90 0.63
C VAL A 655 -17.30 -36.00 1.11
N ILE A 656 -16.86 -35.03 1.90
CA ILE A 656 -15.46 -34.87 2.29
C ILE A 656 -15.32 -35.11 3.79
N VAL A 657 -14.49 -36.08 4.18
CA VAL A 657 -14.07 -36.27 5.56
C VAL A 657 -12.73 -35.61 5.77
N VAL A 658 -12.72 -34.55 6.56
CA VAL A 658 -11.53 -33.73 6.85
C VAL A 658 -10.97 -34.07 8.23
N LYS A 659 -9.66 -34.26 8.32
CA LYS A 659 -8.93 -34.47 9.57
C LYS A 659 -7.75 -33.53 9.66
N ASN A 660 -7.40 -33.14 10.88
CA ASN A 660 -6.24 -32.30 11.15
C ASN A 660 -5.01 -33.18 11.34
N GLU A 661 -4.05 -33.03 10.43
CA GLU A 661 -2.75 -33.62 10.57
C GLU A 661 -1.96 -32.71 11.50
N LYS A 662 -1.47 -33.25 12.63
CA LYS A 662 -0.72 -32.47 13.63
C LYS A 662 0.45 -31.69 13.02
N GLU A 663 0.96 -32.15 11.88
CA GLU A 663 2.03 -31.54 11.09
C GLU A 663 1.66 -31.60 9.60
N ILE A 664 2.20 -30.65 8.82
CA ILE A 664 2.06 -30.63 7.36
C ILE A 664 2.74 -31.86 6.77
N ILE A 665 2.03 -32.56 5.89
CA ILE A 665 2.57 -33.72 5.17
C ILE A 665 3.55 -33.21 4.11
N ARG A 666 4.78 -33.74 4.10
CA ARG A 666 5.85 -33.35 3.16
C ARG A 666 6.29 -34.56 2.36
N ALA A 667 6.65 -34.33 1.11
CA ALA A 667 7.30 -35.33 0.26
C ALA A 667 8.69 -34.83 -0.15
N ASN A 668 9.71 -35.68 0.02
CA ASN A 668 11.09 -35.35 -0.34
C ASN A 668 11.69 -36.49 -1.16
N LEU A 669 12.48 -36.14 -2.17
CA LEU A 669 13.30 -37.12 -2.86
C LEU A 669 14.43 -37.58 -1.94
N VAL A 670 14.69 -38.89 -1.96
CA VAL A 670 15.86 -39.46 -1.30
C VAL A 670 17.14 -39.06 -2.05
N GLU A 671 17.06 -39.01 -3.37
CA GLU A 671 18.12 -38.55 -4.28
C GLU A 671 17.50 -37.61 -5.31
N ASP A 672 18.08 -36.42 -5.47
CA ASP A 672 17.64 -35.38 -6.41
C ASP A 672 18.36 -35.45 -7.76
N VAL A 673 19.33 -36.36 -7.91
CA VAL A 673 20.02 -36.65 -9.17
C VAL A 673 19.66 -38.06 -9.63
N ILE A 674 18.90 -38.16 -10.71
CA ILE A 674 18.40 -39.42 -11.27
C ILE A 674 19.22 -39.79 -12.48
N THR A 675 19.89 -40.94 -12.43
CA THR A 675 20.72 -41.42 -13.54
C THR A 675 19.89 -42.30 -14.48
N VAL A 676 19.93 -42.00 -15.78
CA VAL A 676 19.24 -42.78 -16.82
C VAL A 676 20.17 -43.20 -17.95
N SER A 677 19.96 -44.40 -18.48
CA SER A 677 20.68 -44.92 -19.65
C SER A 677 19.70 -45.60 -20.61
N TYR A 678 20.18 -46.13 -21.73
CA TYR A 678 19.33 -46.94 -22.62
C TYR A 678 18.75 -48.17 -21.91
N LYS A 679 19.42 -48.68 -20.86
CA LYS A 679 18.97 -49.83 -20.07
C LYS A 679 18.39 -49.45 -18.71
N ILE A 680 18.76 -48.30 -18.17
CA ILE A 680 18.35 -47.84 -16.83
C ILE A 680 17.23 -46.82 -16.99
N LYS A 681 16.00 -47.22 -16.64
CA LYS A 681 14.86 -46.32 -16.55
C LYS A 681 14.94 -45.46 -15.28
N ALA A 682 14.33 -44.27 -15.33
CA ALA A 682 14.26 -43.40 -14.16
C ALA A 682 13.36 -44.00 -13.09
N VAL A 683 13.83 -43.92 -11.84
CA VAL A 683 13.10 -44.38 -10.66
C VAL A 683 13.26 -43.33 -9.58
N LEU A 684 12.15 -42.78 -9.11
CA LEU A 684 12.16 -41.82 -8.01
C LEU A 684 12.00 -42.57 -6.69
N LYS A 685 12.86 -42.30 -5.72
CA LYS A 685 12.68 -42.73 -4.34
C LYS A 685 12.21 -41.55 -3.53
N ILE A 686 11.02 -41.64 -2.94
CA ILE A 686 10.36 -40.53 -2.26
C ILE A 686 10.05 -40.93 -0.82
N PHE A 687 10.46 -40.08 0.12
CA PHE A 687 10.05 -40.13 1.51
C PHE A 687 8.84 -39.21 1.74
N VAL A 688 7.80 -39.73 2.38
CA VAL A 688 6.63 -38.94 2.81
C VAL A 688 6.48 -38.98 4.32
N THR A 689 6.25 -37.84 4.97
CA THR A 689 6.22 -37.76 6.44
C THR A 689 5.07 -38.57 7.07
N LYS A 690 4.03 -38.87 6.28
CA LYS A 690 2.91 -39.75 6.64
C LYS A 690 2.95 -41.03 5.80
N LYS A 691 2.59 -42.14 6.43
CA LYS A 691 2.39 -43.43 5.74
C LYS A 691 1.07 -43.41 4.95
N PHE A 692 1.19 -43.72 3.67
CA PHE A 692 0.13 -44.03 2.72
C PHE A 692 0.34 -45.44 2.13
N GLU A 693 -0.70 -46.03 1.56
CA GLU A 693 -0.58 -47.31 0.84
C GLU A 693 0.19 -47.13 -0.47
N LYS A 694 -0.14 -46.07 -1.23
CA LYS A 694 0.54 -45.68 -2.45
C LYS A 694 0.56 -44.16 -2.56
N ILE A 695 1.52 -43.67 -3.32
CA ILE A 695 1.57 -42.30 -3.82
C ILE A 695 1.59 -42.33 -5.35
N LYS A 696 1.22 -41.19 -5.95
CA LYS A 696 1.40 -40.94 -7.37
C LYS A 696 2.30 -39.74 -7.56
N VAL A 697 3.10 -39.75 -8.61
CA VAL A 697 3.85 -38.58 -9.06
C VAL A 697 3.32 -38.19 -10.42
N LYS A 698 2.89 -36.94 -10.54
CA LYS A 698 2.56 -36.32 -11.82
C LYS A 698 3.81 -35.61 -12.35
N LEU A 699 4.28 -36.00 -13.52
CA LEU A 699 5.35 -35.31 -14.26
C LEU A 699 4.82 -34.95 -15.63
N ASN A 700 4.81 -33.65 -15.95
CA ASN A 700 4.15 -33.13 -17.14
C ASN A 700 2.68 -33.59 -17.18
N ASN A 701 2.28 -34.29 -18.25
CA ASN A 701 0.92 -34.81 -18.43
C ASN A 701 0.76 -36.29 -18.02
N ASN A 702 1.80 -36.91 -17.43
CA ASN A 702 1.79 -38.33 -17.10
C ASN A 702 1.82 -38.54 -15.59
N GLU A 703 1.12 -39.59 -15.14
CA GLU A 703 1.06 -39.99 -13.74
C GLU A 703 1.72 -41.37 -13.55
N TYR A 704 2.51 -41.48 -12.48
CA TYR A 704 3.27 -42.69 -12.16
C TYR A 704 2.94 -43.12 -10.73
N GLU A 705 2.42 -44.34 -10.59
CA GLU A 705 2.07 -44.90 -9.29
C GLU A 705 3.29 -45.57 -8.62
N SER A 706 3.39 -45.40 -7.31
CA SER A 706 4.46 -45.99 -6.51
C SER A 706 4.25 -47.46 -6.15
N THR A 707 5.34 -48.13 -5.82
CA THR A 707 5.35 -49.30 -4.91
C THR A 707 5.91 -48.88 -3.55
N GLU A 708 5.19 -49.14 -2.46
CA GLU A 708 5.72 -48.96 -1.08
C GLU A 708 6.83 -49.99 -0.85
N PHE A 709 7.99 -49.55 -0.35
CA PHE A 709 9.07 -50.49 -0.01
C PHE A 709 9.50 -50.44 1.45
N ASP A 710 9.21 -49.33 2.17
CA ASP A 710 9.48 -49.23 3.61
C ASP A 710 8.65 -48.12 4.28
N GLY A 711 7.39 -48.39 4.64
CA GLY A 711 6.55 -47.60 5.56
C GLY A 711 6.17 -46.18 5.12
N ARG A 712 7.17 -45.34 4.90
CA ARG A 712 7.11 -43.95 4.45
C ARG A 712 7.94 -43.70 3.19
N TYR A 713 8.62 -44.73 2.68
CA TYR A 713 9.42 -44.66 1.46
C TYR A 713 8.74 -45.38 0.30
N TYR A 714 8.74 -44.70 -0.84
CA TYR A 714 8.05 -45.09 -2.06
C TYR A 714 9.01 -45.13 -3.24
N THR A 715 8.87 -46.15 -4.07
CA THR A 715 9.60 -46.27 -5.35
C THR A 715 8.62 -46.00 -6.49
N VAL A 716 8.87 -44.95 -7.26
CA VAL A 716 8.02 -44.51 -8.38
C VAL A 716 8.78 -44.70 -9.70
N PRO A 717 8.50 -45.79 -10.43
CA PRO A 717 9.13 -46.04 -11.73
C PRO A 717 8.54 -45.11 -12.81
N ILE A 718 9.42 -44.40 -13.50
CA ILE A 718 9.07 -43.57 -14.66
C ILE A 718 9.29 -44.41 -15.91
N TYR A 719 8.19 -44.92 -16.46
CA TYR A 719 8.27 -45.89 -17.56
C TYR A 719 8.59 -45.25 -18.92
N ASP A 720 8.37 -43.95 -19.05
CA ASP A 720 8.60 -43.16 -20.24
C ASP A 720 10.07 -42.76 -20.42
N ILE A 721 10.45 -42.47 -21.66
CA ILE A 721 11.77 -41.91 -21.97
C ILE A 721 11.78 -40.44 -21.54
N ILE A 722 12.49 -40.13 -20.47
CA ILE A 722 12.75 -38.76 -20.04
C ILE A 722 14.10 -38.26 -20.60
N LYS A 723 14.15 -36.98 -20.97
CA LYS A 723 15.36 -36.31 -21.45
C LYS A 723 16.28 -35.99 -20.28
N LEU A 724 17.53 -35.62 -20.57
CA LEU A 724 18.43 -35.07 -19.56
C LEU A 724 18.03 -33.64 -19.24
N GLY A 725 18.19 -33.24 -17.98
CA GLY A 725 17.90 -31.89 -17.51
C GLY A 725 17.08 -31.88 -16.23
N GLU A 726 16.64 -30.69 -15.85
CA GLU A 726 15.88 -30.45 -14.63
C GLU A 726 14.40 -30.76 -14.84
N TYR A 727 13.82 -31.41 -13.83
CA TYR A 727 12.42 -31.80 -13.79
C TYR A 727 11.79 -31.37 -12.47
N GLU A 728 10.49 -31.14 -12.55
CA GLU A 728 9.65 -30.84 -11.42
C GLU A 728 8.41 -31.73 -11.49
N GLY A 729 8.02 -32.27 -10.34
CA GLY A 729 6.88 -33.17 -10.22
C GLY A 729 6.01 -32.87 -9.02
N GLU A 730 4.77 -33.29 -9.10
CA GLU A 730 3.78 -33.13 -8.04
C GLU A 730 3.45 -34.49 -7.44
N VAL A 731 3.53 -34.59 -6.12
CA VAL A 731 3.26 -35.82 -5.38
C VAL A 731 1.82 -35.80 -4.87
N TYR A 732 1.08 -36.88 -5.10
CA TYR A 732 -0.30 -37.05 -4.66
C TYR A 732 -0.44 -38.31 -3.81
N ALA A 733 -1.34 -38.27 -2.83
CA ALA A 733 -1.76 -39.43 -2.06
C ALA A 733 -3.26 -39.34 -1.79
N ASN A 734 -3.99 -40.45 -1.99
CA ASN A 734 -5.46 -40.46 -1.95
C ASN A 734 -6.09 -39.37 -2.84
N GLU A 735 -5.50 -39.14 -4.02
CA GLU A 735 -5.86 -38.06 -4.96
C GLU A 735 -5.74 -36.62 -4.41
N GLN A 736 -5.26 -36.43 -3.19
CA GLN A 736 -4.92 -35.13 -2.61
C GLN A 736 -3.48 -34.75 -2.99
N TYR A 737 -3.26 -33.51 -3.44
CA TYR A 737 -1.93 -32.94 -3.63
C TYR A 737 -1.15 -32.92 -2.30
N ILE A 738 0.11 -33.36 -2.28
CA ILE A 738 0.94 -33.42 -1.07
C ILE A 738 2.07 -32.39 -1.11
N ASP A 739 2.98 -32.50 -2.07
CA ASP A 739 4.12 -31.59 -2.18
C ASP A 739 4.69 -31.60 -3.60
N LYS A 740 5.61 -30.67 -3.86
CA LYS A 740 6.36 -30.58 -5.10
C LYS A 740 7.77 -31.12 -4.91
N ILE A 741 8.28 -31.84 -5.90
CA ILE A 741 9.64 -32.37 -5.92
C ILE A 741 10.41 -31.83 -7.13
N LYS A 742 11.70 -31.59 -6.97
CA LYS A 742 12.63 -31.16 -8.03
C LYS A 742 13.79 -32.12 -8.13
N PHE A 743 14.17 -32.50 -9.35
CA PHE A 743 15.29 -33.40 -9.59
C PHE A 743 15.96 -33.14 -10.94
N ASN A 744 17.21 -33.57 -11.09
CA ASN A 744 17.98 -33.48 -12.31
C ASN A 744 18.24 -34.88 -12.88
N VAL A 745 18.05 -35.04 -14.18
CA VAL A 745 18.26 -36.30 -14.88
C VAL A 745 19.57 -36.25 -15.65
N ILE A 746 20.49 -37.16 -15.31
CA ILE A 746 21.85 -37.21 -15.88
C ILE A 746 22.17 -38.57 -16.51
N LYS A 747 23.27 -38.61 -17.30
CA LYS A 747 23.86 -39.87 -17.78
C LYS A 747 24.81 -40.46 -16.73
N PRO A 748 24.99 -41.79 -16.71
CA PRO A 748 25.99 -42.42 -15.85
C PRO A 748 27.38 -41.88 -16.16
N THR A 749 28.17 -41.61 -15.12
CA THR A 749 29.60 -41.29 -15.30
C THR A 749 30.38 -42.57 -15.59
N SER A 750 31.45 -42.48 -16.38
CA SER A 750 32.20 -43.60 -16.99
C SER A 750 32.85 -44.61 -16.01
N ASN A 751 32.72 -44.40 -14.70
CA ASN A 751 33.16 -45.34 -13.66
C ASN A 751 32.03 -46.21 -13.09
N GLU A 752 30.76 -45.91 -13.40
CA GLU A 752 29.62 -46.74 -13.00
C GLU A 752 29.30 -47.72 -14.14
N LYS A 753 29.90 -48.91 -14.05
CA LYS A 753 29.63 -50.00 -14.99
C LYS A 753 28.14 -50.34 -14.97
N ASP A 754 27.59 -50.41 -16.17
CA ASP A 754 26.26 -50.85 -16.58
C ASP A 754 25.95 -52.28 -16.07
N TYR A 755 25.73 -52.42 -14.76
CA TYR A 755 25.18 -53.65 -14.18
C TYR A 755 23.67 -53.59 -14.32
N GLY A 756 23.19 -54.09 -15.47
CA GLY A 756 21.77 -54.30 -15.70
C GLY A 756 21.16 -55.15 -14.60
N ILE A 757 20.10 -54.64 -13.99
CA ILE A 757 19.09 -55.42 -13.27
C ILE A 757 17.89 -55.53 -14.19
#